data_AF-A0AAV2MQE4-F1
#
_entry.id   AF-A0AAV2MQE4-F1
#
_cell.length_a   1.000
_cell.length_b   1.000
_cell.length_c   1.000
_cell.angle_alpha   90.00
_cell.angle_beta   90.00
_cell.angle_gamma   90.00
#
_symmetry.space_group_name_H-M   'P 1'
#
loop_
_entity.id
_entity.type
_entity.pdbx_description
1 polymer ?
#
loop_
_entity_poly.entity_id
_entity_poly.type
_entity_poly.pdbx_seq_one_letter_code
_entity_poly.pdbx_strand_id
1 'polypeptide(L)'
;MEAVRKQRTLLYLLLFALCASSLGARRSSARRSERLSPPLDIQLETVNCSSFSVRWKMPRRHVSTITGYKVFYTEVRGGRPSGSASVMEVPLSLDMLTTGQFDGQASFDVVVGNLKINTKYSVSVGAYGWAGEGRASVPRDVSTATHDMCMPPTPPTTPLVTPVSDTELALSWQQGESEGSAPIQHFLVAYIRPEMDTEWTYIREPIQSSSMVLKGLLPDTQYQFVVRAVNIHGMSPPSHINSPVRTLGVSDVGSADYGLYNTDLGPDADKFDVDDTDYDVFIEELDPFPGIPQDNRKSQLRSHIGPLSRNVVYRMNPIINSTAAPSFPSAPDFTDLLFPTEPELTTTTTTTTTSTTTSTTTEATTTTEATTTTEATTTTTATTTSTLPPTTVPPTLSPWRQGDVPRVYDLTCDDTVCPPDSFCLSDYESGGSRCHCNLGYQGDLCNQAVTINFPRFYGFSHMTFEPLKNSYQTFQITLEFKADSEDGLLLYCGENEHGRGDFVSLALLRGKLHYRFNCGTGAAQIVSESRVVIGQWHSVTLFRDGMSGWLRLDDDETISGRSQGQYSKITFRSPLFVGGAPGAYWLVKATGTNRGFIGCIQTLTINNKVTDLRPWPLGRALSGGDIGECNDSVCDQVSCANGGVCYANRADGYICLCPLGFRGDLCQQSFTLSSPLFNVSLRSFAFVSWPQTFHSYLSFMEFEITFWPTAPDGTLLYSEDDTSADFVSISLIDRYVEFRFDCGSGSTVIRSLEQIGLDSWHELKVSRTAKSGILQVDQQKTVEGIAEGAFTQIKCSSPIYVGGVPEYERTKSTAAVQGPFSGVIQRLVLNDRPLPLTPGSAGGVNVMNSDHPCVNSPCANGGSCRAKWDSYECDCPLGYDGRHCQKAVTEAIEIPQFIGRSYLTYDNSDILKRMSGSRTALFMRFKSSATDGLLLWRGDSPMRTNSDYMSLGLRDGALHFSYNLGSGPVNIVVNGTFNDGKWHRVKAVRDGQSGKLTADDYGAKTGRSPGKMRQLNINGPLYVGGMREVALHTNRQYVGGLVGCVSHFTLSTDFHLSLVEDANDGKNINTCSI
;
A
#
# COMPACT_ATOMS: atom_id res chain seq x y z
N MET A 1 -53.99 57.73 -6.49
CA MET A 1 -54.44 56.42 -5.94
C MET A 1 -55.62 55.94 -6.79
N GLU A 2 -56.32 54.86 -6.43
CA GLU A 2 -57.42 54.28 -7.26
C GLU A 2 -57.06 53.87 -8.70
N ALA A 3 -55.95 53.14 -8.87
CA ALA A 3 -55.65 52.41 -10.12
C ALA A 3 -55.10 51.00 -9.87
N VAL A 4 -54.26 50.83 -8.85
CA VAL A 4 -53.40 49.65 -8.68
C VAL A 4 -54.09 48.46 -7.97
N ARG A 5 -55.32 48.61 -7.45
CA ARG A 5 -55.97 47.59 -6.59
C ARG A 5 -56.80 46.52 -7.34
N LYS A 6 -57.09 46.69 -8.64
CA LYS A 6 -57.93 45.73 -9.41
C LYS A 6 -57.16 44.61 -10.13
N GLN A 7 -55.83 44.71 -10.26
CA GLN A 7 -55.05 43.77 -11.10
C GLN A 7 -54.50 42.55 -10.35
N ARG A 8 -54.61 42.49 -9.01
CA ARG A 8 -54.18 41.32 -8.21
C ARG A 8 -55.27 40.26 -7.99
N THR A 9 -56.54 40.56 -8.23
CA THR A 9 -57.65 39.62 -7.96
C THR A 9 -57.91 38.64 -9.10
N LEU A 10 -57.64 39.02 -10.36
CA LEU A 10 -57.81 38.11 -11.52
C LEU A 10 -56.83 36.93 -11.50
N LEU A 11 -55.63 37.12 -10.94
CA LEU A 11 -54.59 36.09 -10.93
C LEU A 11 -54.95 34.88 -10.04
N TYR A 12 -55.73 35.09 -8.97
CA TYR A 12 -56.13 34.04 -8.04
C TYR A 12 -57.25 33.13 -8.56
N LEU A 13 -58.09 33.60 -9.48
CA LEU A 13 -59.21 32.80 -10.02
C LEU A 13 -58.77 31.85 -11.14
N LEU A 14 -57.74 32.20 -11.92
CA LEU A 14 -57.16 31.31 -12.94
C LEU A 14 -56.33 30.17 -12.33
N LEU A 15 -55.78 30.35 -11.13
CA LEU A 15 -54.97 29.34 -10.43
C LEU A 15 -55.79 28.25 -9.70
N PHE A 16 -57.09 28.47 -9.46
CA PHE A 16 -57.96 27.50 -8.77
C PHE A 16 -58.78 26.60 -9.71
N ALA A 17 -58.82 26.88 -11.01
CA ALA A 17 -59.72 26.20 -11.96
C ALA A 17 -59.13 24.94 -12.64
N LEU A 18 -57.86 24.59 -12.38
CA LEU A 18 -57.18 23.44 -13.00
C LEU A 18 -56.89 22.28 -12.03
N CYS A 19 -57.30 22.40 -10.76
CA CYS A 19 -57.28 21.28 -9.82
C CYS A 19 -58.72 20.82 -9.51
N ALA A 20 -58.98 19.53 -9.73
CA ALA A 20 -60.20 18.80 -9.39
C ALA A 20 -61.52 19.21 -10.08
N SER A 21 -61.80 18.63 -11.25
CA SER A 21 -62.96 17.73 -11.43
C SER A 21 -63.13 17.17 -12.86
N SER A 22 -62.65 15.95 -13.10
CA SER A 22 -63.11 15.11 -14.22
C SER A 22 -62.86 13.61 -13.98
N LEU A 23 -63.64 13.00 -13.09
CA LEU A 23 -63.73 11.54 -12.98
C LEU A 23 -64.50 10.99 -14.20
N GLY A 24 -63.94 10.01 -14.91
CA GLY A 24 -64.73 9.21 -15.87
C GLY A 24 -64.17 8.99 -17.28
N ALA A 25 -62.89 8.62 -17.45
CA ALA A 25 -62.39 8.09 -18.72
C ALA A 25 -61.57 6.80 -18.53
N ARG A 26 -61.85 5.82 -19.39
CA ARG A 26 -61.39 4.41 -19.36
C ARG A 26 -59.89 4.21 -19.11
N ARG A 27 -59.54 3.20 -18.30
CA ARG A 27 -58.18 2.66 -18.17
C ARG A 27 -57.58 2.36 -19.55
N SER A 28 -56.50 3.03 -19.91
CA SER A 28 -55.49 2.54 -20.87
C SER A 28 -54.18 2.33 -20.11
N SER A 29 -53.49 1.22 -20.37
CA SER A 29 -52.34 0.80 -19.56
C SER A 29 -51.03 1.41 -20.06
N ALA A 30 -50.74 2.64 -19.63
CA ALA A 30 -49.39 3.19 -19.75
C ALA A 30 -48.38 2.30 -18.99
N ARG A 31 -47.29 1.88 -19.67
CA ARG A 31 -46.29 0.98 -19.08
C ARG A 31 -45.57 1.63 -17.90
N ARG A 32 -45.41 0.86 -16.82
CA ARG A 32 -44.78 1.33 -15.56
C ARG A 32 -43.30 0.96 -15.57
N SER A 33 -42.43 1.98 -15.59
CA SER A 33 -40.96 1.98 -15.46
C SER A 33 -40.27 0.62 -15.25
N GLU A 34 -39.41 0.23 -16.20
CA GLU A 34 -38.47 -0.89 -16.11
C GLU A 34 -37.26 -0.53 -15.22
N ARG A 35 -37.50 -0.30 -13.92
CA ARG A 35 -36.45 -0.04 -12.92
C ARG A 35 -36.40 -1.15 -11.88
N LEU A 36 -35.19 -1.54 -11.48
CA LEU A 36 -34.96 -2.46 -10.37
C LEU A 36 -35.59 -1.90 -9.08
N SER A 37 -36.36 -2.73 -8.37
CA SER A 37 -36.86 -2.37 -7.03
C SER A 37 -35.70 -2.37 -6.02
N PRO A 38 -35.82 -1.66 -4.88
CA PRO A 38 -34.80 -1.69 -3.84
C PRO A 38 -34.52 -3.10 -3.30
N PRO A 39 -33.29 -3.38 -2.83
CA PRO A 39 -32.98 -4.54 -2.01
C PRO A 39 -33.85 -4.57 -0.74
N LEU A 40 -34.00 -5.77 -0.18
CA LEU A 40 -34.93 -6.05 0.92
C LEU A 40 -34.17 -6.49 2.18
N ASP A 41 -34.88 -6.50 3.32
CA ASP A 41 -34.36 -7.07 4.57
C ASP A 41 -32.99 -6.49 4.98
N ILE A 42 -32.85 -5.15 4.87
CA ILE A 42 -31.61 -4.43 5.19
C ILE A 42 -31.34 -4.51 6.69
N GLN A 43 -30.37 -5.31 7.09
CA GLN A 43 -29.89 -5.45 8.47
C GLN A 43 -28.56 -4.71 8.59
N LEU A 44 -28.36 -4.03 9.72
CA LEU A 44 -27.13 -3.32 10.06
C LEU A 44 -26.68 -3.82 11.42
N GLU A 45 -25.43 -4.26 11.52
CA GLU A 45 -24.84 -4.78 12.76
C GLU A 45 -23.49 -4.07 12.96
N THR A 46 -23.29 -3.43 14.12
CA THR A 46 -22.00 -2.84 14.49
C THR A 46 -20.93 -3.94 14.57
N VAL A 47 -19.75 -3.71 13.98
CA VAL A 47 -18.69 -4.73 13.91
C VAL A 47 -17.56 -4.40 14.89
N ASN A 48 -17.08 -3.15 14.90
CA ASN A 48 -16.12 -2.65 15.89
C ASN A 48 -16.17 -1.11 15.97
N CYS A 49 -15.16 -0.48 16.59
CA CYS A 49 -15.09 0.98 16.73
C CYS A 49 -15.01 1.75 15.38
N SER A 50 -14.59 1.13 14.29
CA SER A 50 -14.35 1.80 12.99
C SER A 50 -15.08 1.15 11.82
N SER A 51 -16.00 0.22 12.08
CA SER A 51 -16.77 -0.47 11.05
C SER A 51 -18.14 -0.99 11.49
N PHE A 52 -19.05 -1.11 10.52
CA PHE A 52 -20.32 -1.82 10.64
C PHE A 52 -20.52 -2.76 9.44
N SER A 53 -21.33 -3.80 9.60
CA SER A 53 -21.77 -4.65 8.50
C SER A 53 -23.15 -4.23 8.00
N VAL A 54 -23.38 -4.49 6.71
CA VAL A 54 -24.64 -4.27 6.02
C VAL A 54 -25.03 -5.59 5.37
N ARG A 55 -26.20 -6.14 5.71
CA ARG A 55 -26.73 -7.38 5.11
C ARG A 55 -28.06 -7.09 4.43
N TRP A 56 -28.32 -7.67 3.26
CA TRP A 56 -29.57 -7.48 2.51
C TRP A 56 -29.95 -8.71 1.68
N LYS A 57 -31.19 -8.76 1.21
CA LYS A 57 -31.72 -9.78 0.29
C LYS A 57 -32.07 -9.20 -1.07
N MET A 58 -32.07 -10.08 -2.08
CA MET A 58 -32.35 -9.71 -3.48
C MET A 58 -33.74 -9.04 -3.65
N PRO A 59 -33.88 -8.03 -4.54
CA PRO A 59 -35.17 -7.40 -4.80
C PRO A 59 -36.22 -8.36 -5.38
N ARG A 60 -37.40 -8.42 -4.75
CA ARG A 60 -38.56 -9.28 -5.13
C ARG A 60 -39.09 -9.12 -6.55
N ARG A 61 -38.74 -8.05 -7.27
CA ARG A 61 -39.06 -7.86 -8.70
C ARG A 61 -37.90 -7.16 -9.41
N HIS A 62 -37.06 -7.94 -10.09
CA HIS A 62 -36.03 -7.45 -10.99
C HIS A 62 -36.42 -7.80 -12.43
N VAL A 63 -36.31 -6.83 -13.35
CA VAL A 63 -36.70 -6.98 -14.77
C VAL A 63 -35.48 -7.27 -15.67
N SER A 64 -34.29 -7.28 -15.08
CA SER A 64 -32.99 -7.57 -15.69
C SER A 64 -32.10 -8.27 -14.69
N THR A 65 -31.04 -8.92 -15.15
CA THR A 65 -29.95 -9.40 -14.31
C THR A 65 -29.39 -8.27 -13.46
N ILE A 66 -29.23 -8.51 -12.16
CA ILE A 66 -28.52 -7.64 -11.22
C ILE A 66 -27.04 -8.01 -11.30
N THR A 67 -26.15 -7.03 -11.46
CA THR A 67 -24.69 -7.22 -11.52
C THR A 67 -23.99 -6.82 -10.24
N GLY A 68 -24.66 -6.09 -9.36
CA GLY A 68 -24.11 -5.68 -8.08
C GLY A 68 -25.05 -4.77 -7.29
N TYR A 69 -24.54 -4.30 -6.16
CA TYR A 69 -25.24 -3.39 -5.25
C TYR A 69 -24.35 -2.18 -4.94
N LYS A 70 -24.97 -1.07 -4.54
CA LYS A 70 -24.28 0.12 -4.02
C LYS A 70 -24.76 0.40 -2.61
N VAL A 71 -23.85 0.42 -1.65
CA VAL A 71 -24.11 0.81 -0.26
C VAL A 71 -23.76 2.29 -0.12
N PHE A 72 -24.78 3.11 0.09
CA PHE A 72 -24.67 4.55 0.33
C PHE A 72 -24.66 4.77 1.85
N TYR A 73 -23.68 5.50 2.38
CA TYR A 73 -23.58 5.81 3.81
C TYR A 73 -23.18 7.27 4.06
N THR A 74 -23.63 7.85 5.18
CA THR A 74 -23.36 9.26 5.53
C THR A 74 -23.32 9.44 7.04
N GLU A 75 -22.38 10.24 7.55
CA GLU A 75 -22.29 10.62 8.96
C GLU A 75 -23.55 11.40 9.40
N VAL A 76 -24.08 11.13 10.59
CA VAL A 76 -25.32 11.75 11.11
C VAL A 76 -25.00 12.69 12.27
N ARG A 77 -25.13 14.00 12.04
CA ARG A 77 -24.93 15.05 13.04
C ARG A 77 -26.27 15.69 13.40
N GLY A 78 -26.59 15.80 14.69
CA GLY A 78 -27.84 16.41 15.17
C GLY A 78 -29.11 15.76 14.60
N GLY A 79 -29.06 14.46 14.27
CA GLY A 79 -30.18 13.73 13.66
C GLY A 79 -30.38 13.97 12.16
N ARG A 80 -29.43 14.59 11.45
CA ARG A 80 -29.45 14.75 9.98
C ARG A 80 -28.16 14.23 9.34
N PRO A 81 -28.21 13.67 8.11
CA PRO A 81 -27.00 13.38 7.33
C PRO A 81 -26.15 14.65 7.12
N SER A 82 -24.84 14.51 7.25
CA SER A 82 -23.86 15.58 7.17
C SER A 82 -22.94 15.37 5.97
N GLY A 83 -23.05 16.23 4.96
CA GLY A 83 -22.25 16.16 3.73
C GLY A 83 -22.85 15.26 2.64
N SER A 84 -22.03 14.91 1.66
CA SER A 84 -22.39 13.97 0.59
C SER A 84 -22.37 12.53 1.08
N ALA A 85 -23.19 11.67 0.49
CA ALA A 85 -23.14 10.24 0.77
C ALA A 85 -21.90 9.60 0.14
N SER A 86 -21.13 8.88 0.96
CA SER A 86 -20.09 7.96 0.49
C SER A 86 -20.74 6.73 -0.13
N VAL A 87 -20.10 6.13 -1.14
CA VAL A 87 -20.64 4.99 -1.90
C VAL A 87 -19.61 3.87 -1.95
N MET A 88 -20.03 2.67 -1.58
CA MET A 88 -19.27 1.43 -1.74
C MET A 88 -20.01 0.54 -2.76
N GLU A 89 -19.31 0.08 -3.80
CA GLU A 89 -19.88 -0.83 -4.79
C GLU A 89 -19.53 -2.29 -4.47
N VAL A 90 -20.52 -3.17 -4.59
CA VAL A 90 -20.44 -4.60 -4.27
C VAL A 90 -20.88 -5.40 -5.50
N PRO A 91 -19.96 -5.74 -6.43
CA PRO A 91 -20.26 -6.52 -7.63
C PRO A 91 -20.54 -7.99 -7.29
N LEU A 92 -21.28 -8.67 -8.16
CA LEU A 92 -21.53 -10.13 -8.08
C LEU A 92 -20.54 -10.90 -8.97
N SER A 93 -20.08 -12.06 -8.50
CA SER A 93 -19.16 -12.93 -9.25
C SER A 93 -19.86 -13.61 -10.43
N LEU A 94 -19.06 -14.06 -11.41
CA LEU A 94 -19.59 -14.66 -12.64
C LEU A 94 -20.40 -15.94 -12.35
N ASP A 95 -19.99 -16.74 -11.37
CA ASP A 95 -20.68 -17.99 -10.98
C ASP A 95 -22.05 -17.73 -10.34
N MET A 96 -22.23 -16.59 -9.67
CA MET A 96 -23.52 -16.13 -9.15
C MET A 96 -24.45 -15.59 -10.25
N LEU A 97 -23.90 -15.18 -11.40
CA LEU A 97 -24.68 -14.74 -12.56
C LEU A 97 -25.15 -15.92 -13.43
N THR A 98 -24.47 -17.07 -13.37
CA THR A 98 -24.81 -18.28 -14.15
C THR A 98 -25.73 -19.26 -13.42
N THR A 99 -25.86 -19.19 -12.10
CA THR A 99 -26.60 -20.18 -11.27
C THR A 99 -28.13 -20.05 -11.29
N GLY A 100 -28.68 -18.99 -11.88
CA GLY A 100 -30.03 -18.96 -12.47
C GLY A 100 -31.26 -18.97 -11.55
N GLN A 101 -31.20 -19.51 -10.33
CA GLN A 101 -32.36 -19.61 -9.42
C GLN A 101 -32.00 -19.25 -7.96
N PHE A 102 -32.37 -18.04 -7.55
CA PHE A 102 -32.43 -17.63 -6.15
C PHE A 102 -33.81 -17.02 -5.86
N ASP A 103 -34.71 -17.80 -5.22
CA ASP A 103 -36.10 -17.40 -4.91
C ASP A 103 -36.18 -16.39 -3.73
N GLY A 104 -35.43 -15.29 -3.81
CA GLY A 104 -35.40 -14.22 -2.80
C GLY A 104 -34.81 -14.60 -1.45
N GLN A 105 -34.29 -15.82 -1.30
CA GLN A 105 -33.69 -16.33 -0.05
C GLN A 105 -32.20 -15.97 0.09
N ALA A 106 -31.49 -15.68 -1.01
CA ALA A 106 -30.10 -15.27 -0.97
C ALA A 106 -29.92 -13.94 -0.22
N SER A 107 -29.10 -13.96 0.83
CA SER A 107 -28.60 -12.79 1.54
C SER A 107 -27.15 -12.50 1.16
N PHE A 108 -26.85 -11.21 1.01
CA PHE A 108 -25.52 -10.66 0.76
C PHE A 108 -25.12 -9.82 1.97
N ASP A 109 -23.83 -9.79 2.31
CA ASP A 109 -23.26 -8.95 3.36
C ASP A 109 -21.94 -8.29 2.93
N VAL A 110 -21.65 -7.13 3.51
CA VAL A 110 -20.37 -6.41 3.37
C VAL A 110 -20.06 -5.64 4.66
N VAL A 111 -18.78 -5.43 4.95
CA VAL A 111 -18.31 -4.59 6.06
C VAL A 111 -17.83 -3.23 5.53
N VAL A 112 -18.41 -2.15 6.03
CA VAL A 112 -17.98 -0.77 5.74
C VAL A 112 -17.04 -0.35 6.86
N GLY A 113 -15.76 -0.12 6.53
CA GLY A 113 -14.69 0.24 7.46
C GLY A 113 -14.13 1.65 7.26
N ASN A 114 -13.04 1.95 7.98
CA ASN A 114 -12.36 3.25 8.02
C ASN A 114 -13.29 4.41 8.43
N LEU A 115 -14.25 4.09 9.31
CA LEU A 115 -15.23 5.03 9.86
C LEU A 115 -14.74 5.64 11.18
N LYS A 116 -15.33 6.78 11.55
CA LYS A 116 -15.02 7.46 12.81
C LYS A 116 -15.54 6.66 14.01
N ILE A 117 -14.82 6.75 15.13
CA ILE A 117 -15.16 6.06 16.39
C ILE A 117 -16.43 6.67 17.01
N ASN A 118 -17.26 5.84 17.65
CA ASN A 118 -18.50 6.23 18.34
C ASN A 118 -19.40 7.16 17.51
N THR A 119 -19.47 6.93 16.19
CA THR A 119 -20.09 7.84 15.23
C THR A 119 -21.29 7.17 14.57
N LYS A 120 -22.40 7.90 14.52
CA LYS A 120 -23.65 7.44 13.91
C LYS A 120 -23.63 7.69 12.40
N TYR A 121 -24.03 6.68 11.63
CA TYR A 121 -24.16 6.71 10.18
C TYR A 121 -25.58 6.34 9.75
N SER A 122 -26.05 6.91 8.64
CA SER A 122 -27.29 6.49 7.96
C SER A 122 -26.93 5.80 6.66
N VAL A 123 -27.53 4.64 6.40
CA VAL A 123 -27.10 3.67 5.39
C VAL A 123 -28.28 3.23 4.53
N SER A 124 -28.12 3.16 3.21
CA SER A 124 -29.10 2.59 2.28
C SER A 124 -28.42 1.77 1.19
N VAL A 125 -29.12 0.79 0.62
CA VAL A 125 -28.57 -0.09 -0.43
C VAL A 125 -29.40 0.04 -1.70
N GLY A 126 -28.76 0.25 -2.85
CA GLY A 126 -29.36 0.17 -4.18
C GLY A 126 -28.87 -1.06 -4.95
N ALA A 127 -29.70 -1.61 -5.85
CA ALA A 127 -29.27 -2.63 -6.81
C ALA A 127 -28.95 -2.00 -8.16
N TYR A 128 -27.92 -2.48 -8.85
CA TYR A 128 -27.64 -2.11 -10.23
C TYR A 128 -27.51 -3.35 -11.13
N GLY A 129 -27.84 -3.18 -12.41
CA GLY A 129 -27.89 -4.26 -13.37
C GLY A 129 -27.94 -3.76 -14.81
N TRP A 130 -28.20 -4.64 -15.76
CA TRP A 130 -28.13 -4.30 -17.19
C TRP A 130 -29.21 -3.30 -17.65
N ALA A 131 -30.30 -3.12 -16.88
CA ALA A 131 -31.29 -2.05 -17.08
C ALA A 131 -30.95 -0.72 -16.35
N GLY A 132 -29.73 -0.59 -15.81
CA GLY A 132 -29.27 0.57 -15.05
C GLY A 132 -29.54 0.46 -13.53
N GLU A 133 -29.47 1.60 -12.85
CA GLU A 133 -29.59 1.67 -11.39
C GLU A 133 -31.05 1.65 -10.90
N GLY A 134 -31.30 0.81 -9.90
CA GLY A 134 -32.54 0.77 -9.13
C GLY A 134 -32.63 1.90 -8.12
N ARG A 135 -33.79 2.01 -7.46
CA ARG A 135 -33.90 2.91 -6.30
C ARG A 135 -33.19 2.29 -5.09
N ALA A 136 -32.50 3.13 -4.31
CA ALA A 136 -31.98 2.74 -3.00
C ALA A 136 -33.12 2.38 -2.03
N SER A 137 -32.78 1.61 -1.00
CA SER A 137 -33.66 1.31 0.13
C SER A 137 -34.02 2.58 0.92
N VAL A 138 -35.00 2.47 1.82
CA VAL A 138 -35.15 3.46 2.89
C VAL A 138 -33.85 3.46 3.72
N PRO A 139 -33.27 4.62 4.07
CA PRO A 139 -32.12 4.67 4.97
C PRO A 139 -32.41 4.05 6.34
N ARG A 140 -31.41 3.41 6.91
CA ARG A 140 -31.40 2.87 8.27
C ARG A 140 -30.16 3.36 8.99
N ASP A 141 -30.28 3.64 10.27
CA ASP A 141 -29.17 4.15 11.06
C ASP A 141 -28.44 3.04 11.81
N VAL A 142 -27.12 3.19 11.95
CA VAL A 142 -26.23 2.35 12.75
C VAL A 142 -25.12 3.22 13.35
N SER A 143 -24.54 2.83 14.48
CA SER A 143 -23.34 3.48 15.01
C SER A 143 -22.14 2.54 14.91
N THR A 144 -20.96 3.08 14.67
CA THR A 144 -19.72 2.39 15.07
C THR A 144 -19.66 2.27 16.60
N ALA A 145 -18.90 1.30 17.10
CA ALA A 145 -18.80 1.09 18.55
C ALA A 145 -18.03 2.21 19.26
N THR A 146 -18.10 2.20 20.59
CA THR A 146 -17.19 2.94 21.46
C THR A 146 -15.75 2.42 21.32
N HIS A 147 -14.78 3.15 21.90
CA HIS A 147 -13.36 2.84 21.83
C HIS A 147 -13.04 1.42 22.36
N ASP A 148 -13.79 0.99 23.37
CA ASP A 148 -13.71 -0.28 24.10
C ASP A 148 -13.80 -1.53 23.20
N MET A 149 -14.24 -1.38 21.94
CA MET A 149 -14.37 -2.46 20.95
C MET A 149 -13.27 -2.45 19.87
N CYS A 150 -12.16 -1.75 20.11
CA CYS A 150 -10.91 -1.83 19.34
C CYS A 150 -9.69 -1.81 20.29
N MET A 151 -9.77 -2.56 21.38
CA MET A 151 -8.71 -2.59 22.39
C MET A 151 -7.52 -3.42 21.90
N PRO A 152 -6.26 -2.94 22.05
CA PRO A 152 -5.11 -3.83 22.15
C PRO A 152 -5.24 -4.69 23.43
N PRO A 153 -4.38 -5.70 23.64
CA PRO A 153 -4.48 -6.53 24.84
C PRO A 153 -4.26 -5.70 26.12
N THR A 154 -4.80 -6.14 27.25
CA THR A 154 -4.35 -5.62 28.56
C THR A 154 -2.93 -6.12 28.85
N PRO A 155 -2.17 -5.43 29.73
CA PRO A 155 -0.81 -5.84 30.07
C PRO A 155 -0.76 -7.29 30.57
N PRO A 156 0.23 -8.09 30.13
CA PRO A 156 0.58 -9.35 30.78
C PRO A 156 0.82 -9.17 32.29
N THR A 157 0.70 -10.26 33.04
CA THR A 157 1.10 -10.23 34.47
C THR A 157 2.57 -9.89 34.60
N THR A 158 2.98 -9.36 35.76
CA THR A 158 4.39 -9.25 36.15
C THR A 158 5.14 -10.56 35.83
N PRO A 159 6.27 -10.52 35.11
CA PRO A 159 7.00 -11.74 34.78
C PRO A 159 7.58 -12.36 36.07
N LEU A 160 7.33 -13.65 36.27
CA LEU A 160 8.05 -14.45 37.24
C LEU A 160 9.39 -14.85 36.63
N VAL A 161 10.48 -14.44 37.27
CA VAL A 161 11.84 -14.61 36.79
C VAL A 161 12.65 -15.39 37.82
N THR A 162 13.38 -16.41 37.38
CA THR A 162 14.20 -17.29 38.24
C THR A 162 15.58 -17.52 37.61
N PRO A 163 16.68 -17.45 38.37
CA PRO A 163 18.00 -17.74 37.85
C PRO A 163 18.16 -19.23 37.56
N VAL A 164 18.79 -19.54 36.42
CA VAL A 164 19.08 -20.90 35.94
C VAL A 164 20.58 -21.18 36.02
N SER A 165 21.41 -20.21 35.64
CA SER A 165 22.87 -20.26 35.78
C SER A 165 23.45 -18.88 36.12
N ASP A 166 24.75 -18.71 35.98
CA ASP A 166 25.44 -17.43 36.00
C ASP A 166 25.17 -16.59 34.73
N THR A 167 24.70 -17.20 33.65
CA THR A 167 24.45 -16.58 32.34
C THR A 167 23.02 -16.73 31.83
N GLU A 168 22.15 -17.45 32.55
CA GLU A 168 20.77 -17.74 32.14
C GLU A 168 19.73 -17.36 33.22
N LEU A 169 18.64 -16.70 32.79
CA LEU A 169 17.42 -16.48 33.58
C LEU A 169 16.22 -17.10 32.85
N ALA A 170 15.38 -17.86 33.54
CA ALA A 170 14.09 -18.31 33.04
C ALA A 170 12.99 -17.30 33.39
N LEU A 171 12.09 -17.06 32.44
CA LEU A 171 10.96 -16.14 32.56
C LEU A 171 9.65 -16.84 32.25
N SER A 172 8.59 -16.48 32.99
CA SER A 172 7.22 -16.88 32.68
C SER A 172 6.24 -15.78 33.06
N TRP A 173 5.17 -15.64 32.30
CA TRP A 173 4.07 -14.71 32.57
C TRP A 173 2.73 -15.37 32.26
N GLN A 174 1.64 -14.71 32.60
CA GLN A 174 0.31 -15.03 32.13
C GLN A 174 -0.20 -13.89 31.25
N GLN A 175 -1.17 -14.20 30.39
CA GLN A 175 -1.85 -13.19 29.58
C GLN A 175 -2.61 -12.21 30.48
N GLY A 176 -2.81 -10.98 30.02
CA GLY A 176 -3.63 -10.00 30.72
C GLY A 176 -5.09 -10.43 30.85
N GLU A 177 -5.86 -9.77 31.71
CA GLU A 177 -7.29 -10.05 31.95
C GLU A 177 -8.17 -10.00 30.68
N SER A 178 -7.67 -9.43 29.58
CA SER A 178 -8.33 -9.43 28.27
C SER A 178 -7.31 -9.38 27.14
N GLU A 179 -7.50 -10.21 26.11
CA GLU A 179 -6.78 -10.07 24.82
C GLU A 179 -7.15 -8.78 24.05
N GLY A 180 -8.05 -7.95 24.58
CA GLY A 180 -8.60 -6.78 23.91
C GLY A 180 -9.72 -7.19 22.96
N SER A 181 -9.67 -6.73 21.71
CA SER A 181 -10.71 -7.01 20.70
C SER A 181 -10.29 -8.02 19.62
N ALA A 182 -9.10 -8.61 19.73
CA ALA A 182 -8.58 -9.65 18.84
C ALA A 182 -7.53 -10.52 19.56
N PRO A 183 -7.34 -11.79 19.19
CA PRO A 183 -6.42 -12.70 19.89
C PRO A 183 -4.96 -12.23 19.82
N ILE A 184 -4.20 -12.56 20.86
CA ILE A 184 -2.76 -12.24 20.94
C ILE A 184 -2.00 -13.02 19.86
N GLN A 185 -1.14 -12.33 19.12
CA GLN A 185 -0.30 -12.90 18.05
C GLN A 185 1.09 -13.29 18.55
N HIS A 186 1.67 -12.48 19.44
CA HIS A 186 2.95 -12.71 20.09
C HIS A 186 3.11 -11.78 21.29
N PHE A 187 4.18 -11.98 22.06
CA PHE A 187 4.65 -11.08 23.10
C PHE A 187 5.90 -10.32 22.62
N LEU A 188 6.22 -9.24 23.34
CA LEU A 188 7.50 -8.54 23.27
C LEU A 188 8.03 -8.46 24.71
N VAL A 189 9.24 -8.93 24.94
CA VAL A 189 9.92 -8.85 26.24
C VAL A 189 11.03 -7.82 26.14
N ALA A 190 11.19 -7.00 27.18
CA ALA A 190 12.32 -6.10 27.33
C ALA A 190 12.96 -6.28 28.71
N TYR A 191 14.26 -6.03 28.80
CA TYR A 191 15.04 -6.10 30.04
C TYR A 191 15.79 -4.81 30.34
N ILE A 192 16.15 -4.61 31.60
CA ILE A 192 16.98 -3.51 32.07
C ILE A 192 17.86 -4.00 33.24
N ARG A 193 19.11 -3.57 33.30
CA ARG A 193 20.03 -3.78 34.44
C ARG A 193 19.95 -2.55 35.36
N PRO A 194 19.22 -2.58 36.50
CA PRO A 194 18.87 -1.35 37.22
C PRO A 194 20.06 -0.57 37.82
N GLU A 195 21.23 -1.23 37.92
CA GLU A 195 22.48 -0.65 38.41
C GLU A 195 23.36 -0.06 37.28
N MET A 196 23.02 -0.26 36.00
CA MET A 196 23.86 0.10 34.84
C MET A 196 23.13 0.73 33.64
N ASP A 197 21.86 0.41 33.42
CA ASP A 197 21.08 0.83 32.24
C ASP A 197 20.12 1.99 32.55
N THR A 198 19.89 2.84 31.56
CA THR A 198 18.90 3.95 31.64
C THR A 198 17.74 3.79 30.65
N GLU A 199 17.66 2.68 29.92
CA GLU A 199 16.61 2.39 28.93
C GLU A 199 16.28 0.88 28.88
N TRP A 200 15.09 0.55 28.38
CA TRP A 200 14.65 -0.85 28.20
C TRP A 200 15.23 -1.46 26.92
N THR A 201 16.02 -2.53 27.05
CA THR A 201 16.52 -3.31 25.90
C THR A 201 15.48 -4.34 25.48
N TYR A 202 14.87 -4.15 24.31
CA TYR A 202 13.89 -5.10 23.75
C TYR A 202 14.57 -6.32 23.11
N ILE A 203 14.00 -7.49 23.37
CA ILE A 203 14.33 -8.75 22.71
C ILE A 203 13.68 -8.75 21.31
N ARG A 204 14.39 -9.27 20.30
CA ARG A 204 14.07 -9.07 18.88
C ARG A 204 13.03 -10.05 18.35
N GLU A 205 13.10 -11.28 18.84
CA GLU A 205 12.30 -12.40 18.39
C GLU A 205 10.88 -12.28 18.98
N PRO A 206 9.82 -12.27 18.15
CA PRO A 206 8.44 -12.26 18.64
C PRO A 206 8.09 -13.60 19.31
N ILE A 207 8.10 -13.62 20.64
CA ILE A 207 7.85 -14.83 21.45
C ILE A 207 6.38 -15.24 21.35
N GLN A 208 6.10 -16.51 21.05
CA GLN A 208 4.72 -17.03 20.91
C GLN A 208 4.26 -17.78 22.16
N SER A 209 5.20 -18.30 22.96
CA SER A 209 4.94 -18.86 24.28
C SER A 209 4.59 -17.77 25.33
N SER A 210 4.20 -18.19 26.54
CA SER A 210 4.16 -17.32 27.73
C SER A 210 5.33 -17.58 28.69
N SER A 211 6.43 -18.16 28.18
CA SER A 211 7.60 -18.55 28.97
C SER A 211 8.82 -18.84 28.09
N MET A 212 9.99 -18.35 28.51
CA MET A 212 11.25 -18.45 27.77
C MET A 212 12.44 -18.59 28.70
N VAL A 213 13.55 -19.16 28.22
CA VAL A 213 14.87 -18.97 28.85
C VAL A 213 15.62 -17.88 28.08
N LEU A 214 16.18 -16.91 28.82
CA LEU A 214 17.05 -15.87 28.30
C LEU A 214 18.51 -16.18 28.68
N LYS A 215 19.37 -16.33 27.68
CA LYS A 215 20.76 -16.78 27.82
C LYS A 215 21.75 -15.65 27.48
N GLY A 216 23.04 -15.86 27.72
CA GLY A 216 24.09 -14.88 27.40
C GLY A 216 24.14 -13.64 28.32
N LEU A 217 23.54 -13.73 29.50
CA LEU A 217 23.50 -12.64 30.49
C LEU A 217 24.82 -12.55 31.27
N LEU A 218 25.10 -11.36 31.83
CA LEU A 218 26.26 -11.16 32.71
C LEU A 218 26.07 -11.86 34.08
N PRO A 219 27.08 -12.57 34.61
CA PRO A 219 27.11 -13.08 35.98
C PRO A 219 27.01 -12.00 37.06
N ASP A 220 26.53 -12.40 38.25
CA ASP A 220 26.36 -11.55 39.44
C ASP A 220 25.72 -10.16 39.15
N THR A 221 24.78 -10.10 38.21
CA THR A 221 24.17 -8.86 37.71
C THR A 221 22.66 -8.89 37.91
N GLN A 222 22.07 -7.78 38.39
CA GLN A 222 20.62 -7.65 38.54
C GLN A 222 19.95 -7.32 37.19
N TYR A 223 18.84 -8.00 36.91
CA TYR A 223 17.94 -7.73 35.79
C TYR A 223 16.50 -7.54 36.26
N GLN A 224 15.82 -6.61 35.60
CA GLN A 224 14.37 -6.44 35.63
C GLN A 224 13.83 -6.57 34.20
N PHE A 225 12.54 -6.88 34.09
CA PHE A 225 11.86 -7.25 32.86
C PHE A 225 10.45 -6.68 32.80
N VAL A 226 10.01 -6.35 31.58
CA VAL A 226 8.60 -6.07 31.25
C VAL A 226 8.20 -6.87 30.02
N VAL A 227 6.91 -7.21 29.96
CA VAL A 227 6.31 -7.95 28.84
C VAL A 227 5.14 -7.15 28.28
N ARG A 228 5.00 -7.11 26.95
CA ARG A 228 3.82 -6.62 26.24
C ARG A 228 3.19 -7.74 25.43
N ALA A 229 1.88 -7.74 25.30
CA ALA A 229 1.14 -8.59 24.38
C ALA A 229 0.75 -7.79 23.13
N VAL A 230 0.77 -8.41 21.95
CA VAL A 230 0.46 -7.74 20.67
C VAL A 230 -0.70 -8.45 19.97
N ASN A 231 -1.70 -7.69 19.51
CA ASN A 231 -2.75 -8.17 18.60
C ASN A 231 -2.85 -7.26 17.35
N ILE A 232 -3.74 -7.59 16.41
CA ILE A 232 -3.96 -6.84 15.16
C ILE A 232 -4.47 -5.39 15.34
N HIS A 233 -4.68 -4.94 16.57
CA HIS A 233 -5.11 -3.58 16.93
C HIS A 233 -4.06 -2.80 17.73
N GLY A 234 -2.95 -3.45 18.15
CA GLY A 234 -1.80 -2.80 18.76
C GLY A 234 -1.10 -3.65 19.82
N MET A 235 -0.08 -3.07 20.42
CA MET A 235 0.57 -3.60 21.62
C MET A 235 -0.14 -3.14 22.89
N SER A 236 -0.13 -3.97 23.93
CA SER A 236 -0.52 -3.59 25.28
C SER A 236 0.43 -2.53 25.86
N PRO A 237 0.02 -1.80 26.91
CA PRO A 237 0.97 -1.22 27.85
C PRO A 237 1.87 -2.32 28.46
N PRO A 238 3.03 -1.98 29.05
CA PRO A 238 3.93 -2.96 29.62
C PRO A 238 3.33 -3.59 30.88
N SER A 239 3.68 -4.85 31.16
CA SER A 239 3.46 -5.47 32.46
C SER A 239 4.06 -4.62 33.59
N HIS A 240 3.60 -4.82 34.82
CA HIS A 240 4.40 -4.35 35.96
C HIS A 240 5.79 -5.02 35.94
N ILE A 241 6.78 -4.29 36.43
CA ILE A 241 8.18 -4.71 36.49
C ILE A 241 8.35 -5.74 37.61
N ASN A 242 9.12 -6.81 37.39
CA ASN A 242 9.45 -7.76 38.46
C ASN A 242 10.42 -7.16 39.49
N SER A 243 10.45 -7.72 40.71
CA SER A 243 11.54 -7.47 41.66
C SER A 243 12.88 -7.86 41.04
N PRO A 244 13.96 -7.07 41.14
CA PRO A 244 15.24 -7.38 40.50
C PRO A 244 15.74 -8.79 40.82
N VAL A 245 16.12 -9.54 39.79
CA VAL A 245 16.67 -10.89 39.92
C VAL A 245 18.14 -10.87 39.51
N ARG A 246 19.00 -11.43 40.36
CA ARG A 246 20.44 -11.52 40.15
C ARG A 246 20.78 -12.90 39.55
N THR A 247 21.60 -12.91 38.49
CA THR A 247 22.22 -14.14 37.96
C THR A 247 23.13 -14.79 39.00
N LEU A 248 23.39 -16.10 38.89
CA LEU A 248 24.21 -16.80 39.88
C LEU A 248 25.68 -16.35 39.85
N GLY A 249 26.39 -16.60 40.95
CA GLY A 249 27.85 -16.47 41.00
C GLY A 249 28.55 -17.67 40.36
N VAL A 250 29.68 -17.43 39.70
CA VAL A 250 30.52 -18.47 39.06
C VAL A 250 31.02 -19.53 40.07
N SER A 251 30.96 -19.24 41.37
CA SER A 251 31.29 -20.18 42.47
C SER A 251 30.18 -21.16 42.83
N ASP A 252 28.93 -20.90 42.44
CA ASP A 252 27.76 -21.52 43.09
C ASP A 252 27.20 -22.73 42.31
N VAL A 253 27.69 -22.96 41.09
CA VAL A 253 27.35 -24.11 40.25
C VAL A 253 28.19 -25.33 40.67
N GLY A 254 27.87 -25.90 41.84
CA GLY A 254 28.65 -26.96 42.48
C GLY A 254 27.85 -28.21 42.89
N SER A 255 28.24 -29.36 42.32
CA SER A 255 27.92 -30.73 42.78
C SER A 255 26.48 -31.24 42.61
N ALA A 256 26.17 -31.79 41.43
CA ALA A 256 25.15 -32.82 41.24
C ALA A 256 25.71 -34.02 40.44
N ASP A 257 25.57 -35.21 41.02
CA ASP A 257 26.12 -36.52 40.64
C ASP A 257 25.96 -36.92 39.16
N TYR A 258 27.07 -37.33 38.51
CA TYR A 258 27.09 -37.95 37.18
C TYR A 258 27.72 -39.36 37.25
N GLY A 259 26.90 -40.39 37.03
CA GLY A 259 27.32 -41.79 37.02
C GLY A 259 28.17 -42.18 35.80
N LEU A 260 29.07 -43.14 35.99
CA LEU A 260 29.98 -43.66 34.96
C LEU A 260 29.24 -44.30 33.77
N TYR A 261 29.72 -44.02 32.56
CA TYR A 261 29.92 -45.04 31.53
C TYR A 261 31.22 -44.80 30.75
N ASN A 262 32.07 -45.84 30.65
CA ASN A 262 33.30 -45.82 29.84
C ASN A 262 32.98 -45.88 28.34
N THR A 263 33.77 -45.18 27.53
CA THR A 263 34.25 -45.71 26.24
C THR A 263 35.71 -45.34 26.04
N ASP A 264 36.57 -46.34 25.82
CA ASP A 264 37.99 -46.14 25.50
C ASP A 264 38.17 -45.81 24.01
N LEU A 265 38.86 -44.72 23.69
CA LEU A 265 39.61 -44.54 22.43
C LEU A 265 40.92 -43.78 22.70
N GLY A 266 41.92 -44.02 21.85
CA GLY A 266 43.31 -43.61 22.07
C GLY A 266 43.67 -42.17 21.68
N PRO A 267 44.91 -41.72 21.97
CA PRO A 267 45.36 -40.36 21.73
C PRO A 267 45.87 -40.14 20.30
N ASP A 268 45.50 -39.03 19.67
CA ASP A 268 46.34 -38.31 18.69
C ASP A 268 45.82 -36.89 18.37
N ALA A 269 46.77 -35.98 18.13
CA ALA A 269 46.68 -34.70 17.40
C ALA A 269 45.55 -33.66 17.68
N ASP A 270 45.89 -32.63 18.47
CA ASP A 270 45.91 -31.21 18.06
C ASP A 270 44.82 -30.67 17.11
N LYS A 271 43.56 -30.57 17.56
CA LYS A 271 42.78 -29.34 17.30
C LYS A 271 41.64 -29.11 18.30
N PHE A 272 41.68 -27.97 18.98
CA PHE A 272 40.49 -27.28 19.49
C PHE A 272 40.62 -25.81 19.10
N ASP A 273 39.93 -25.42 18.03
CA ASP A 273 39.42 -24.05 17.99
C ASP A 273 38.34 -23.98 19.08
N VAL A 274 38.41 -23.00 19.98
CA VAL A 274 37.29 -22.71 20.87
C VAL A 274 36.27 -21.95 20.02
N ASP A 275 35.04 -22.47 19.93
CA ASP A 275 33.97 -21.82 19.18
C ASP A 275 33.47 -20.62 19.99
N ASP A 276 33.70 -19.40 19.51
CA ASP A 276 33.36 -18.14 20.20
C ASP A 276 31.84 -17.83 20.13
N THR A 277 30.99 -18.85 19.91
CA THR A 277 29.53 -18.75 19.72
C THR A 277 28.73 -18.57 21.01
N ASP A 278 29.28 -18.98 22.15
CA ASP A 278 28.51 -19.28 23.37
C ASP A 278 28.12 -18.03 24.21
N TYR A 279 28.14 -16.84 23.59
CA TYR A 279 27.76 -15.56 24.21
C TYR A 279 26.88 -14.64 23.33
N ASP A 280 26.22 -15.15 22.29
CA ASP A 280 25.03 -14.46 21.76
C ASP A 280 23.86 -14.63 22.76
N VAL A 281 22.98 -13.63 22.86
CA VAL A 281 21.76 -13.71 23.68
C VAL A 281 20.67 -14.40 22.86
N PHE A 282 20.46 -15.71 23.08
CA PHE A 282 19.48 -16.51 22.35
C PHE A 282 18.36 -17.07 23.24
N ILE A 283 17.26 -17.45 22.61
CA ILE A 283 16.01 -17.89 23.25
C ILE A 283 15.84 -19.40 23.09
N GLU A 284 15.40 -20.05 24.16
CA GLU A 284 14.86 -21.40 24.14
C GLU A 284 13.39 -21.35 24.57
N GLU A 285 12.45 -21.53 23.61
CA GLU A 285 11.02 -21.71 23.92
C GLU A 285 10.79 -23.17 24.35
N LEU A 286 10.20 -23.35 25.53
CA LEU A 286 9.92 -24.66 26.11
C LEU A 286 8.41 -24.94 26.14
N ASP A 287 8.03 -26.20 25.89
CA ASP A 287 6.66 -26.69 26.09
C ASP A 287 6.20 -26.52 27.56
N PRO A 288 4.91 -26.34 27.85
CA PRO A 288 4.44 -25.97 29.18
C PRO A 288 4.76 -27.01 30.28
N PHE A 289 5.50 -26.60 31.31
CA PHE A 289 5.80 -27.44 32.47
C PHE A 289 4.52 -27.80 33.27
N PRO A 290 4.34 -29.07 33.67
CA PRO A 290 3.17 -29.51 34.43
C PRO A 290 3.32 -29.19 35.93
N GLY A 291 2.56 -28.20 36.46
CA GLY A 291 2.81 -27.73 37.83
C GLY A 291 1.68 -27.12 38.67
N ILE A 292 0.50 -26.76 38.13
CA ILE A 292 -0.61 -26.20 38.93
C ILE A 292 -1.95 -26.84 38.49
N PRO A 293 -2.79 -27.35 39.41
CA PRO A 293 -4.05 -28.00 39.05
C PRO A 293 -5.16 -27.00 38.74
N GLN A 294 -5.79 -27.13 37.58
CA GLN A 294 -7.10 -26.52 37.27
C GLN A 294 -8.10 -27.57 36.79
N ASP A 295 -9.38 -27.29 37.04
CA ASP A 295 -10.46 -28.27 36.98
C ASP A 295 -10.90 -28.58 35.54
N ASN A 296 -10.99 -29.86 35.19
CA ASN A 296 -10.93 -30.27 33.78
C ASN A 296 -12.31 -30.64 33.22
N ARG A 297 -12.97 -29.71 32.51
CA ARG A 297 -14.20 -29.98 31.74
C ARG A 297 -14.10 -29.64 30.25
N LYS A 298 -13.61 -30.63 29.50
CA LYS A 298 -13.87 -30.86 28.06
C LYS A 298 -13.59 -29.68 27.10
N SER A 299 -12.55 -29.81 26.29
CA SER A 299 -12.69 -30.53 25.01
C SER A 299 -11.36 -30.65 24.26
N GLN A 300 -11.10 -31.81 23.64
CA GLN A 300 -10.09 -31.94 22.60
C GLN A 300 -10.76 -31.82 21.23
N LEU A 301 -10.24 -30.94 20.38
CA LEU A 301 -10.22 -31.05 18.91
C LEU A 301 -9.37 -29.91 18.32
N ARG A 302 -8.06 -30.13 18.16
CA ARG A 302 -7.20 -29.23 17.36
C ARG A 302 -7.44 -29.50 15.87
N SER A 303 -7.64 -28.44 15.09
CA SER A 303 -7.42 -28.43 13.63
C SER A 303 -6.94 -27.04 13.21
N HIS A 304 -6.04 -26.97 12.21
CA HIS A 304 -5.34 -25.74 11.84
C HIS A 304 -6.28 -24.62 11.37
N ILE A 305 -5.96 -23.38 11.74
CA ILE A 305 -6.53 -22.16 11.17
C ILE A 305 -5.36 -21.23 10.79
N GLY A 306 -5.30 -20.81 9.53
CA GLY A 306 -4.32 -19.84 9.04
C GLY A 306 -4.72 -18.38 9.31
N PRO A 307 -3.90 -17.39 8.92
CA PRO A 307 -4.20 -15.98 9.17
C PRO A 307 -5.54 -15.56 8.56
N LEU A 308 -6.31 -14.81 9.35
CA LEU A 308 -7.73 -14.49 9.09
C LEU A 308 -7.91 -13.49 7.94
N SER A 309 -8.12 -14.00 6.72
CA SER A 309 -8.70 -13.19 5.65
C SER A 309 -10.17 -12.84 5.96
N ARG A 310 -10.59 -11.61 5.64
CA ARG A 310 -11.98 -11.15 5.76
C ARG A 310 -12.86 -11.76 4.64
N ASN A 311 -13.15 -13.04 4.75
CA ASN A 311 -14.09 -13.73 3.88
C ASN A 311 -15.52 -13.21 4.09
N VAL A 312 -16.25 -12.91 3.01
CA VAL A 312 -17.71 -12.73 3.04
C VAL A 312 -18.35 -14.11 3.28
N VAL A 313 -19.16 -14.25 4.32
CA VAL A 313 -19.56 -15.57 4.83
C VAL A 313 -20.93 -15.99 4.30
N TYR A 314 -20.93 -16.63 3.12
CA TYR A 314 -22.15 -17.17 2.51
C TYR A 314 -22.78 -18.31 3.33
N ARG A 315 -23.78 -17.98 4.16
CA ARG A 315 -24.58 -18.99 4.89
C ARG A 315 -25.77 -19.48 4.06
N MET A 316 -25.73 -20.73 3.63
CA MET A 316 -26.92 -21.46 3.16
C MET A 316 -27.49 -22.32 4.31
N ASN A 317 -28.72 -22.03 4.74
CA ASN A 317 -29.47 -22.87 5.67
C ASN A 317 -30.43 -23.79 4.89
N PRO A 318 -30.18 -25.11 4.79
CA PRO A 318 -31.15 -26.06 4.24
C PRO A 318 -32.28 -26.30 5.24
N ILE A 319 -33.52 -25.98 4.87
CA ILE A 319 -34.71 -26.33 5.64
C ILE A 319 -35.17 -27.73 5.23
N ILE A 320 -34.88 -28.74 6.05
CA ILE A 320 -35.34 -30.11 5.84
C ILE A 320 -36.66 -30.31 6.58
N ASN A 321 -37.77 -30.31 5.84
CA ASN A 321 -39.07 -30.79 6.31
C ASN A 321 -39.22 -32.28 5.97
N SER A 322 -39.19 -33.17 6.97
CA SER A 322 -39.55 -34.57 6.79
C SER A 322 -40.22 -35.17 8.03
N THR A 323 -41.54 -35.28 8.00
CA THR A 323 -42.34 -35.97 9.03
C THR A 323 -42.46 -37.47 8.72
N ALA A 324 -41.77 -38.33 9.47
CA ALA A 324 -42.18 -39.73 9.76
C ALA A 324 -41.22 -40.39 10.77
N ALA A 325 -41.79 -41.16 11.70
CA ALA A 325 -41.09 -42.24 12.41
C ALA A 325 -41.66 -43.59 11.90
N PRO A 326 -41.02 -44.75 12.15
CA PRO A 326 -41.30 -45.43 13.41
C PRO A 326 -40.18 -46.32 14.03
N SER A 327 -40.33 -46.58 15.34
CA SER A 327 -40.11 -47.86 16.06
C SER A 327 -38.74 -48.59 16.13
N PHE A 328 -38.12 -48.52 17.32
CA PHE A 328 -37.81 -49.67 18.25
C PHE A 328 -36.84 -50.82 17.85
N PRO A 329 -36.34 -51.64 18.83
CA PRO A 329 -36.13 -51.45 20.29
C PRO A 329 -34.78 -51.99 20.87
N SER A 330 -34.56 -51.79 22.20
CA SER A 330 -33.79 -52.66 23.15
C SER A 330 -32.26 -52.85 22.96
N ALA A 331 -31.41 -53.14 23.96
CA ALA A 331 -31.43 -53.19 25.46
C ALA A 331 -29.99 -53.58 25.96
N PRO A 332 -29.67 -53.82 27.25
CA PRO A 332 -30.14 -53.25 28.53
C PRO A 332 -29.00 -52.79 29.50
N ASP A 333 -29.40 -52.20 30.63
CA ASP A 333 -28.89 -52.32 32.03
C ASP A 333 -27.43 -52.73 32.37
N PHE A 334 -26.85 -52.02 33.35
CA PHE A 334 -26.82 -52.52 34.74
C PHE A 334 -26.83 -51.36 35.77
N THR A 335 -27.14 -51.68 37.04
CA THR A 335 -27.68 -50.77 38.07
C THR A 335 -26.78 -50.56 39.30
N ASP A 336 -27.31 -49.79 40.28
CA ASP A 336 -27.02 -49.84 41.73
C ASP A 336 -25.81 -49.03 42.30
N LEU A 337 -25.84 -48.42 43.50
CA LEU A 337 -26.94 -48.13 44.47
C LEU A 337 -26.57 -47.00 45.47
N LEU A 338 -27.61 -46.32 46.00
CA LEU A 338 -27.76 -45.72 47.36
C LEU A 338 -27.19 -44.32 47.77
N PHE A 339 -27.97 -43.73 48.69
CA PHE A 339 -27.88 -42.47 49.46
C PHE A 339 -27.27 -42.75 50.88
N PRO A 340 -27.31 -41.88 51.94
CA PRO A 340 -27.80 -40.48 52.11
C PRO A 340 -26.69 -39.56 52.76
N THR A 341 -26.86 -38.37 53.38
CA THR A 341 -27.94 -37.69 54.16
C THR A 341 -27.86 -36.15 54.13
N GLU A 342 -28.98 -35.49 54.48
CA GLU A 342 -29.17 -34.08 54.91
C GLU A 342 -28.62 -33.83 56.36
N PRO A 343 -28.67 -32.63 57.02
CA PRO A 343 -29.73 -31.57 56.97
C PRO A 343 -29.37 -30.05 57.15
N GLU A 344 -30.31 -29.16 56.75
CA GLU A 344 -30.81 -27.93 57.43
C GLU A 344 -29.85 -26.76 57.90
N LEU A 345 -30.23 -25.47 58.14
CA LEU A 345 -31.49 -24.70 57.99
C LEU A 345 -31.27 -23.15 57.79
N THR A 346 -32.11 -22.53 56.95
CA THR A 346 -32.73 -21.16 56.94
C THR A 346 -32.14 -19.85 57.54
N THR A 347 -32.30 -18.78 56.74
CA THR A 347 -32.85 -17.40 57.04
C THR A 347 -32.12 -16.33 57.89
N THR A 348 -31.70 -15.26 57.19
CA THR A 348 -32.01 -13.81 57.43
C THR A 348 -32.44 -13.29 58.81
N THR A 349 -31.77 -12.24 59.33
CA THR A 349 -32.36 -10.88 59.48
C THR A 349 -31.35 -9.76 59.83
N THR A 350 -31.84 -8.52 59.77
CA THR A 350 -31.27 -7.16 59.71
C THR A 350 -30.45 -6.58 60.90
N THR A 351 -29.98 -5.33 60.68
CA THR A 351 -29.89 -4.16 61.61
C THR A 351 -28.62 -3.86 62.44
N THR A 352 -27.83 -2.88 61.94
CA THR A 352 -27.29 -1.66 62.61
C THR A 352 -26.83 -1.65 64.09
N THR A 353 -25.60 -1.14 64.37
CA THR A 353 -25.38 0.05 65.24
C THR A 353 -23.95 0.67 65.19
N THR A 354 -23.89 1.97 64.90
CA THR A 354 -23.09 3.10 65.49
C THR A 354 -21.70 2.96 66.18
N SER A 355 -20.80 3.88 65.76
CA SER A 355 -19.93 4.78 66.58
C SER A 355 -18.65 4.23 67.29
N THR A 356 -17.65 5.00 67.78
CA THR A 356 -17.58 6.46 68.15
C THR A 356 -16.12 7.01 68.22
N THR A 357 -15.88 8.27 67.82
CA THR A 357 -14.78 9.22 68.30
C THR A 357 -13.29 8.78 68.16
N THR A 358 -12.24 9.62 68.32
CA THR A 358 -12.07 10.96 68.96
C THR A 358 -10.96 11.81 68.29
N SER A 359 -10.85 13.09 68.64
CA SER A 359 -9.93 14.12 68.10
C SER A 359 -8.83 14.59 69.07
N THR A 360 -7.73 15.19 68.57
CA THR A 360 -6.83 16.18 69.25
C THR A 360 -5.86 16.76 68.18
N THR A 361 -5.78 18.09 67.92
CA THR A 361 -4.88 19.15 68.48
C THR A 361 -3.36 18.93 68.24
N THR A 362 -2.48 19.94 68.00
CA THR A 362 -2.53 21.42 68.17
C THR A 362 -1.40 22.13 67.37
N GLU A 363 -1.49 23.47 67.19
CA GLU A 363 -0.34 24.46 67.14
C GLU A 363 0.68 24.42 65.95
N ALA A 364 1.40 25.50 65.56
CA ALA A 364 1.30 26.95 65.85
C ALA A 364 2.15 27.86 64.91
N THR A 365 1.89 29.19 65.00
CA THR A 365 2.84 30.34 64.95
C THR A 365 3.57 30.80 63.64
N THR A 366 3.21 32.04 63.22
CA THR A 366 4.08 33.23 62.89
C THR A 366 5.01 33.25 61.67
N THR A 367 5.29 34.37 60.97
CA THR A 367 4.72 35.75 60.86
C THR A 367 5.37 36.52 59.69
N THR A 368 4.66 37.50 59.09
CA THR A 368 5.18 38.73 58.41
C THR A 368 6.08 38.57 57.16
N GLU A 369 6.14 39.49 56.18
CA GLU A 369 5.53 40.83 56.02
C GLU A 369 5.41 41.23 54.53
N ALA A 370 4.44 42.12 54.21
CA ALA A 370 4.47 43.17 53.16
C ALA A 370 4.68 42.78 51.65
N THR A 371 4.17 43.47 50.62
CA THR A 371 3.29 44.67 50.50
C THR A 371 2.66 44.74 49.09
N THR A 372 1.42 45.25 48.95
CA THR A 372 0.80 46.04 47.83
C THR A 372 1.10 45.75 46.34
N THR A 373 0.21 45.87 45.35
CA THR A 373 -1.16 46.45 45.16
C THR A 373 -1.79 45.73 43.94
N THR A 374 -3.04 45.26 43.85
CA THR A 374 -4.39 45.88 43.97
C THR A 374 -4.70 47.06 43.04
N GLU A 375 -5.54 46.84 42.02
CA GLU A 375 -6.87 47.45 41.75
C GLU A 375 -7.63 46.48 40.78
N ALA A 376 -8.91 46.06 40.93
CA ALA A 376 -10.21 46.73 41.15
C ALA A 376 -10.85 47.29 39.85
N THR A 377 -12.16 47.23 39.53
CA THR A 377 -13.36 46.56 40.14
C THR A 377 -14.19 45.88 38.99
N THR A 378 -15.52 45.72 38.81
CA THR A 378 -16.86 46.07 39.37
C THR A 378 -17.85 44.93 39.01
N THR A 379 -18.45 44.15 39.92
CA THR A 379 -19.76 44.31 40.62
C THR A 379 -21.07 44.30 39.79
N THR A 380 -21.88 43.24 39.94
CA THR A 380 -23.38 43.18 40.08
C THR A 380 -23.78 41.73 40.47
N THR A 381 -24.37 41.40 41.64
CA THR A 381 -25.82 41.44 42.04
C THR A 381 -26.79 40.84 41.00
N ALA A 382 -27.72 39.92 41.28
CA ALA A 382 -28.15 39.16 42.49
C ALA A 382 -29.03 37.94 42.01
N THR A 383 -29.79 37.10 42.75
CA THR A 383 -30.36 37.14 44.14
C THR A 383 -30.54 35.72 44.75
N THR A 384 -31.77 35.25 45.09
CA THR A 384 -32.10 34.02 45.87
C THR A 384 -33.32 33.25 45.30
N THR A 385 -33.39 31.91 45.48
CA THR A 385 -34.34 31.19 46.39
C THR A 385 -34.35 29.64 46.23
N SER A 386 -34.11 28.93 47.35
CA SER A 386 -34.69 27.63 47.83
C SER A 386 -35.25 26.55 46.87
N THR A 387 -34.76 25.29 46.96
CA THR A 387 -35.39 24.15 47.71
C THR A 387 -34.63 22.78 47.59
N LEU A 388 -34.06 22.30 48.70
CA LEU A 388 -33.94 20.87 49.15
C LEU A 388 -33.16 19.80 48.29
N PRO A 389 -32.81 18.61 48.85
CA PRO A 389 -31.62 17.78 48.48
C PRO A 389 -32.00 16.50 47.66
N PRO A 390 -31.13 15.49 47.37
CA PRO A 390 -29.82 15.17 47.99
C PRO A 390 -28.72 14.55 47.07
N THR A 391 -27.78 13.84 47.74
CA THR A 391 -26.69 12.94 47.29
C THR A 391 -25.28 13.52 47.18
N THR A 392 -24.31 12.67 47.56
CA THR A 392 -22.90 12.99 47.79
C THR A 392 -22.02 12.39 46.70
N VAL A 393 -21.08 13.17 46.18
CA VAL A 393 -19.99 12.74 45.30
C VAL A 393 -18.67 12.95 46.07
N PRO A 394 -17.67 12.06 45.97
CA PRO A 394 -16.36 12.29 46.59
C PRO A 394 -15.70 13.58 46.05
N PRO A 395 -14.86 14.26 46.86
CA PRO A 395 -14.28 15.54 46.48
C PRO A 395 -13.33 15.39 45.29
N THR A 396 -13.55 16.20 44.26
CA THR A 396 -12.67 16.31 43.08
C THR A 396 -11.37 17.04 43.43
N LEU A 397 -10.34 16.80 42.61
CA LEU A 397 -9.12 17.61 42.55
C LEU A 397 -9.42 19.11 42.62
N SER A 398 -8.63 19.84 43.41
CA SER A 398 -8.72 21.30 43.50
C SER A 398 -8.34 21.95 42.15
N PRO A 399 -9.16 22.85 41.59
CA PRO A 399 -8.76 23.59 40.40
C PRO A 399 -7.70 24.63 40.77
N TRP A 400 -6.50 24.50 40.22
CA TRP A 400 -5.48 25.55 40.26
C TRP A 400 -6.05 26.86 39.68
N ARG A 401 -5.67 27.99 40.27
CA ARG A 401 -6.22 29.28 39.86
C ARG A 401 -5.70 29.68 38.49
N GLN A 402 -6.65 30.11 37.65
CA GLN A 402 -6.47 30.70 36.33
C GLN A 402 -5.32 31.73 36.32
N GLY A 403 -4.22 31.36 35.66
CA GLY A 403 -2.94 32.08 35.70
C GLY A 403 -1.87 31.23 35.02
N ASP A 404 -1.02 30.59 35.81
CA ASP A 404 0.15 29.85 35.35
C ASP A 404 -0.05 28.33 35.45
N VAL A 405 0.21 27.63 34.34
CA VAL A 405 0.50 26.19 34.36
C VAL A 405 2.00 26.05 34.62
N PRO A 406 2.46 25.32 35.65
CA PRO A 406 3.88 25.03 35.83
C PRO A 406 4.44 24.39 34.57
N ARG A 407 5.63 24.81 34.14
CA ARG A 407 6.34 24.14 33.05
C ARG A 407 6.83 22.81 33.61
N VAL A 408 7.10 21.83 32.75
CA VAL A 408 7.63 20.52 33.19
C VAL A 408 8.93 20.72 34.02
N TYR A 409 9.77 21.66 33.59
CA TYR A 409 10.98 22.13 34.26
C TYR A 409 10.82 22.73 35.68
N ASP A 410 9.58 22.91 36.16
CA ASP A 410 9.26 23.43 37.51
C ASP A 410 8.85 22.31 38.50
N LEU A 411 8.78 21.03 38.06
CA LEU A 411 8.30 19.87 38.85
C LEU A 411 9.43 18.88 39.18
N THR A 412 9.27 18.04 40.20
CA THR A 412 10.14 16.86 40.40
C THR A 412 9.69 15.68 39.54
N CYS A 413 10.53 14.65 39.39
CA CYS A 413 10.11 13.44 38.67
C CYS A 413 9.00 12.65 39.35
N ASP A 414 8.75 12.84 40.66
CA ASP A 414 7.63 12.23 41.37
C ASP A 414 6.28 12.82 40.91
N ASP A 415 6.26 14.11 40.55
CA ASP A 415 5.10 14.84 40.05
C ASP A 415 4.98 14.83 38.51
N THR A 416 5.96 14.25 37.78
CA THR A 416 6.07 14.37 36.32
C THR A 416 5.60 13.10 35.60
N VAL A 417 4.44 13.19 34.94
CA VAL A 417 3.82 12.06 34.24
C VAL A 417 4.34 11.93 32.80
N CYS A 418 5.40 11.14 32.62
CA CYS A 418 5.84 10.68 31.31
C CYS A 418 5.02 9.45 30.83
N PRO A 419 4.83 9.25 29.52
CA PRO A 419 4.25 8.03 28.94
C PRO A 419 4.95 6.74 29.41
N PRO A 420 4.26 5.57 29.44
CA PRO A 420 4.80 4.32 30.01
C PRO A 420 6.07 3.74 29.36
N ASP A 421 6.47 4.25 28.20
CA ASP A 421 7.69 3.87 27.49
C ASP A 421 8.88 4.78 27.83
N SER A 422 8.62 6.00 28.28
CA SER A 422 9.60 7.08 28.52
C SER A 422 9.89 7.26 30.01
N PHE A 423 11.13 7.63 30.33
CA PHE A 423 11.59 7.84 31.71
C PHE A 423 11.57 9.32 32.08
N CYS A 424 11.39 9.65 33.36
CA CYS A 424 11.66 11.00 33.84
C CYS A 424 13.12 11.13 34.29
N LEU A 425 13.78 12.22 33.89
CA LEU A 425 15.10 12.62 34.36
C LEU A 425 14.99 13.93 35.13
N SER A 426 15.67 14.03 36.28
CA SER A 426 15.78 15.28 37.03
C SER A 426 16.75 16.22 36.34
N ASP A 427 16.30 17.44 36.05
CA ASP A 427 17.14 18.50 35.49
C ASP A 427 17.79 19.28 36.64
N TYR A 428 19.03 18.92 36.96
CA TYR A 428 19.81 19.55 38.01
C TYR A 428 20.38 20.93 37.64
N GLU A 429 20.24 21.38 36.38
CA GLU A 429 20.61 22.74 35.96
C GLU A 429 19.40 23.70 36.02
N SER A 430 18.18 23.23 35.69
CA SER A 430 16.94 24.01 35.82
C SER A 430 16.32 23.95 37.23
N GLY A 431 16.55 22.86 37.96
CA GLY A 431 15.95 22.60 39.27
C GLY A 431 14.64 21.81 39.26
N GLY A 432 14.32 21.12 38.16
CA GLY A 432 13.06 20.37 37.99
C GLY A 432 13.23 19.06 37.24
N SER A 433 12.42 18.83 36.20
CA SER A 433 12.34 17.56 35.49
C SER A 433 12.18 17.70 33.97
N ARG A 434 12.39 16.58 33.27
CA ARG A 434 12.08 16.38 31.85
C ARG A 434 11.77 14.90 31.58
N CYS A 435 10.91 14.62 30.61
CA CYS A 435 10.79 13.27 30.07
C CYS A 435 11.91 13.01 29.06
N HIS A 436 12.48 11.81 29.11
CA HIS A 436 13.42 11.26 28.13
C HIS A 436 12.63 10.45 27.10
N CYS A 437 12.57 10.96 25.88
CA CYS A 437 11.67 10.44 24.85
C CYS A 437 12.33 9.32 24.05
N ASN A 438 11.69 8.14 24.04
CA ASN A 438 12.11 7.05 23.18
C ASN A 438 12.02 7.44 21.70
N LEU A 439 12.93 6.90 20.90
CA LEU A 439 13.01 7.06 19.46
C LEU A 439 11.64 6.98 18.77
N GLY A 440 11.25 8.07 18.08
CA GLY A 440 9.94 8.23 17.44
C GLY A 440 8.94 9.07 18.24
N TYR A 441 9.30 9.56 19.43
CA TYR A 441 8.49 10.48 20.25
C TYR A 441 9.26 11.76 20.61
N GLN A 442 8.53 12.87 20.78
CA GLN A 442 9.10 14.18 21.13
C GLN A 442 8.13 15.06 21.96
N GLY A 443 8.63 16.25 22.33
CA GLY A 443 7.94 17.23 23.18
C GLY A 443 8.16 16.97 24.68
N ASP A 444 7.91 17.98 25.52
CA ASP A 444 8.26 17.99 26.96
C ASP A 444 7.71 16.81 27.77
N LEU A 445 6.64 16.17 27.28
CA LEU A 445 5.96 15.01 27.85
C LEU A 445 5.97 13.78 26.92
N CYS A 446 6.86 13.73 25.91
CA CYS A 446 7.04 12.63 24.97
C CYS A 446 5.76 12.07 24.31
N ASN A 447 4.72 12.90 24.20
CA ASN A 447 3.38 12.49 23.75
C ASN A 447 3.09 12.81 22.28
N GLN A 448 4.06 13.40 21.57
CA GLN A 448 3.97 13.71 20.14
C GLN A 448 4.78 12.67 19.36
N ALA A 449 4.16 11.93 18.46
CA ALA A 449 4.89 11.04 17.56
C ALA A 449 5.61 11.86 16.48
N VAL A 450 6.87 11.53 16.19
CA VAL A 450 7.71 12.17 15.16
C VAL A 450 8.26 11.12 14.19
N THR A 451 8.20 11.42 12.88
CA THR A 451 8.77 10.56 11.84
C THR A 451 10.19 11.00 11.55
N ILE A 452 11.16 10.28 12.12
CA ILE A 452 12.58 10.59 12.00
C ILE A 452 13.14 9.92 10.74
N ASN A 453 13.46 10.74 9.73
CA ASN A 453 14.17 10.37 8.50
C ASN A 453 15.65 10.77 8.60
N PHE A 454 15.93 11.97 9.13
CA PHE A 454 17.29 12.46 9.38
C PHE A 454 17.45 12.88 10.86
N PRO A 455 18.13 12.07 11.69
CA PRO A 455 18.14 12.30 13.13
C PRO A 455 18.87 13.57 13.57
N ARG A 456 18.20 14.32 14.45
CA ARG A 456 18.71 15.48 15.19
C ARG A 456 19.08 15.09 16.62
N PHE A 457 20.27 15.51 17.05
CA PHE A 457 20.82 15.24 18.38
C PHE A 457 21.02 16.53 19.17
N TYR A 458 20.73 16.50 20.46
CA TYR A 458 20.73 17.65 21.37
C TYR A 458 21.81 17.56 22.48
N GLY A 459 22.87 16.77 22.28
CA GLY A 459 24.01 16.67 23.20
C GLY A 459 23.81 15.73 24.40
N PHE A 460 22.57 15.39 24.71
CA PHE A 460 22.16 14.29 25.59
C PHE A 460 21.49 13.14 24.82
N SER A 461 21.16 13.34 23.55
CA SER A 461 20.49 12.36 22.69
C SER A 461 21.45 11.26 22.22
N HIS A 462 20.94 10.07 21.95
CA HIS A 462 21.69 8.97 21.35
C HIS A 462 20.80 8.06 20.51
N MET A 463 21.41 7.28 19.62
CA MET A 463 20.76 6.19 18.89
C MET A 463 21.60 4.92 18.99
N THR A 464 20.95 3.77 19.07
CA THR A 464 21.60 2.46 19.12
C THR A 464 21.38 1.67 17.83
N PHE A 465 22.43 1.02 17.38
CA PHE A 465 22.44 0.12 16.24
C PHE A 465 23.09 -1.21 16.65
N GLU A 466 23.04 -2.22 15.78
CA GLU A 466 23.73 -3.49 16.00
C GLU A 466 25.22 -3.26 16.31
N PRO A 467 25.82 -4.03 17.25
CA PRO A 467 27.26 -4.11 17.38
C PRO A 467 27.92 -4.37 16.02
N LEU A 468 29.16 -3.93 15.83
CA LEU A 468 29.91 -4.09 14.58
C LEU A 468 30.33 -5.55 14.34
N LYS A 469 29.37 -6.46 14.18
CA LYS A 469 29.59 -7.89 13.88
C LYS A 469 30.42 -8.04 12.60
N ASN A 470 31.24 -9.09 12.55
CA ASN A 470 32.20 -9.40 11.48
C ASN A 470 33.28 -8.33 11.19
N SER A 471 33.37 -7.26 11.99
CA SER A 471 34.31 -6.14 11.78
C SER A 471 35.63 -6.30 12.56
N TYR A 472 35.94 -7.51 13.04
CA TYR A 472 37.04 -7.76 13.98
C TYR A 472 38.45 -7.59 13.38
N GLN A 473 38.61 -7.66 12.06
CA GLN A 473 39.91 -7.49 11.40
C GLN A 473 39.97 -6.22 10.54
N THR A 474 38.96 -5.96 9.72
CA THR A 474 38.86 -4.72 8.94
C THR A 474 37.46 -4.13 9.02
N PHE A 475 37.36 -2.80 9.01
CA PHE A 475 36.11 -2.08 8.81
C PHE A 475 36.33 -0.70 8.20
N GLN A 476 35.29 -0.20 7.54
CA GLN A 476 35.16 1.18 7.10
C GLN A 476 33.83 1.75 7.59
N ILE A 477 33.86 2.94 8.17
CA ILE A 477 32.66 3.69 8.56
C ILE A 477 32.72 5.05 7.87
N THR A 478 31.62 5.52 7.28
CA THR A 478 31.51 6.88 6.73
C THR A 478 30.25 7.55 7.25
N LEU A 479 30.37 8.80 7.68
CA LEU A 479 29.31 9.56 8.34
C LEU A 479 29.20 10.95 7.70
N GLU A 480 28.01 11.33 7.23
CA GLU A 480 27.70 12.71 6.84
C GLU A 480 26.96 13.40 7.98
N PHE A 481 27.58 14.43 8.56
CA PHE A 481 27.10 15.12 9.76
C PHE A 481 27.25 16.65 9.64
N LYS A 482 26.37 17.39 10.32
CA LYS A 482 26.41 18.85 10.46
C LYS A 482 26.42 19.19 11.94
N ALA A 483 27.53 19.73 12.43
CA ALA A 483 27.74 20.01 13.85
C ALA A 483 27.21 21.39 14.24
N ASP A 484 26.47 21.45 15.36
CA ASP A 484 26.03 22.71 16.00
C ASP A 484 26.91 23.07 17.22
N SER A 485 27.95 22.26 17.52
CA SER A 485 28.86 22.40 18.68
C SER A 485 30.32 22.02 18.33
N GLU A 486 31.30 22.68 18.95
CA GLU A 486 32.73 22.33 18.82
C GLU A 486 33.16 21.06 19.59
N ASP A 487 32.33 20.57 20.52
CA ASP A 487 32.56 19.35 21.30
C ASP A 487 31.33 18.41 21.21
N GLY A 488 31.56 17.09 21.04
CA GLY A 488 30.51 16.07 21.11
C GLY A 488 30.91 14.67 20.60
N LEU A 489 30.37 13.63 21.22
CA LEU A 489 30.55 12.22 20.83
C LEU A 489 29.69 11.86 19.60
N LEU A 490 30.32 11.58 18.46
CA LEU A 490 29.64 11.19 17.22
C LEU A 490 29.35 9.69 17.15
N LEU A 491 30.27 8.84 17.64
CA LEU A 491 30.15 7.38 17.55
C LEU A 491 30.94 6.68 18.67
N TYR A 492 30.38 5.61 19.25
CA TYR A 492 31.08 4.68 20.15
C TYR A 492 30.60 3.24 19.96
N CYS A 493 31.52 2.27 20.00
CA CYS A 493 31.21 0.84 20.13
C CYS A 493 32.40 0.13 20.78
N GLY A 494 32.16 -0.87 21.65
CA GLY A 494 33.26 -1.53 22.36
C GLY A 494 32.88 -2.87 22.97
N GLU A 495 33.80 -3.43 23.76
CA GLU A 495 33.64 -4.67 24.51
C GLU A 495 32.64 -4.53 25.68
N ASN A 496 32.38 -3.30 26.12
CA ASN A 496 31.41 -2.93 27.17
C ASN A 496 31.07 -1.43 27.12
N GLU A 497 29.97 -1.02 27.78
CA GLU A 497 29.58 0.39 27.94
C GLU A 497 30.48 1.21 28.89
N HIS A 498 31.51 0.60 29.51
CA HIS A 498 32.39 1.27 30.47
C HIS A 498 33.74 1.75 29.88
N GLY A 499 33.95 1.60 28.57
CA GLY A 499 35.17 2.03 27.89
C GLY A 499 36.43 1.29 28.33
N ARG A 500 36.29 0.05 28.85
CA ARG A 500 37.40 -0.85 29.20
C ARG A 500 37.59 -1.89 28.10
N GLY A 501 38.82 -2.35 27.89
CA GLY A 501 39.10 -3.35 26.85
C GLY A 501 39.04 -2.78 25.44
N ASP A 502 38.52 -3.55 24.50
CA ASP A 502 38.41 -3.15 23.08
C ASP A 502 37.35 -2.06 22.86
N PHE A 503 37.66 -1.08 22.00
CA PHE A 503 36.69 -0.05 21.60
C PHE A 503 37.07 0.67 20.30
N VAL A 504 36.07 1.29 19.66
CA VAL A 504 36.21 2.32 18.63
C VAL A 504 35.38 3.54 19.03
N SER A 505 35.91 4.74 18.80
CA SER A 505 35.17 5.99 19.02
C SER A 505 35.54 7.08 18.02
N LEU A 506 34.57 7.94 17.75
CA LEU A 506 34.75 9.21 17.04
C LEU A 506 34.13 10.33 17.88
N ALA A 507 34.93 11.30 18.27
CA ALA A 507 34.46 12.50 18.97
C ALA A 507 34.95 13.76 18.27
N LEU A 508 34.08 14.76 18.17
CA LEU A 508 34.46 16.13 17.88
C LEU A 508 34.95 16.77 19.19
N LEU A 509 36.17 17.30 19.20
CA LEU A 509 36.81 17.96 20.35
C LEU A 509 37.44 19.29 19.91
N ARG A 510 36.99 20.41 20.47
CA ARG A 510 37.46 21.78 20.14
C ARG A 510 37.53 22.07 18.63
N GLY A 511 36.53 21.58 17.90
CA GLY A 511 36.42 21.70 16.45
C GLY A 511 37.29 20.75 15.62
N LYS A 512 37.97 19.75 16.22
CA LYS A 512 38.72 18.71 15.50
C LYS A 512 38.13 17.32 15.73
N LEU A 513 38.13 16.47 14.72
CA LEU A 513 37.71 15.08 14.87
C LEU A 513 38.85 14.25 15.46
N HIS A 514 38.56 13.56 16.57
CA HIS A 514 39.42 12.59 17.22
C HIS A 514 38.84 11.19 16.98
N TYR A 515 39.48 10.43 16.10
CA TYR A 515 39.23 9.02 15.89
C TYR A 515 40.15 8.20 16.81
N ARG A 516 39.58 7.26 17.57
CA ARG A 516 40.33 6.40 18.49
C ARG A 516 39.86 4.96 18.38
N PHE A 517 40.80 4.03 18.56
CA PHE A 517 40.47 2.60 18.69
C PHE A 517 41.49 1.87 19.56
N ASN A 518 41.05 0.88 20.34
CA ASN A 518 41.91 0.01 21.15
C ASN A 518 41.76 -1.46 20.73
N CYS A 519 42.88 -2.18 20.79
CA CYS A 519 43.00 -3.61 20.52
C CYS A 519 43.71 -4.26 21.72
N GLY A 520 43.06 -4.25 22.89
CA GLY A 520 43.50 -4.78 24.17
C GLY A 520 44.75 -4.15 24.82
N THR A 521 45.63 -3.49 24.06
CA THR A 521 47.01 -3.16 24.49
C THR A 521 47.43 -1.69 24.34
N GLY A 522 46.53 -0.81 23.89
CA GLY A 522 46.73 0.63 23.93
C GLY A 522 46.04 1.34 22.78
N ALA A 523 45.23 2.36 23.12
CA ALA A 523 44.43 3.09 22.14
C ALA A 523 45.30 3.87 21.13
N ALA A 524 45.01 3.68 19.85
CA ALA A 524 45.37 4.63 18.81
C ALA A 524 44.59 5.94 19.02
N GLN A 525 45.21 7.08 18.68
CA GLN A 525 44.50 8.34 18.48
C GLN A 525 44.97 8.97 17.17
N ILE A 526 44.00 9.28 16.32
CA ILE A 526 44.15 9.96 15.04
C ILE A 526 43.30 11.22 15.12
N VAL A 527 43.82 12.36 14.63
CA VAL A 527 43.17 13.67 14.76
C VAL A 527 43.13 14.36 13.40
N SER A 528 42.02 14.98 13.03
CA SER A 528 41.89 15.71 11.76
C SER A 528 42.89 16.86 11.67
N GLU A 529 43.40 17.17 10.47
CA GLU A 529 44.24 18.35 10.23
C GLU A 529 43.37 19.60 10.09
N SER A 530 42.32 19.54 9.27
CA SER A 530 41.27 20.54 9.22
C SER A 530 40.43 20.58 10.51
N ARG A 531 39.67 21.67 10.65
CA ARG A 531 38.62 21.85 11.67
C ARG A 531 37.25 21.69 11.02
N VAL A 532 36.30 21.10 11.75
CA VAL A 532 34.88 21.08 11.39
C VAL A 532 34.32 22.51 11.45
N VAL A 533 33.55 22.90 10.44
CA VAL A 533 32.87 24.20 10.36
C VAL A 533 31.45 24.04 10.91
N ILE A 534 31.18 24.71 12.03
CA ILE A 534 29.88 24.66 12.70
C ILE A 534 28.78 25.20 11.77
N GLY A 535 27.67 24.46 11.68
CA GLY A 535 26.54 24.75 10.80
C GLY A 535 26.71 24.31 9.33
N GLN A 536 27.80 23.64 8.96
CA GLN A 536 28.01 23.07 7.62
C GLN A 536 28.06 21.53 7.65
N TRP A 537 27.75 20.90 6.51
CA TRP A 537 27.93 19.45 6.35
C TRP A 537 29.38 19.09 6.13
N HIS A 538 29.80 18.04 6.83
CA HIS A 538 31.08 17.38 6.68
C HIS A 538 30.87 15.89 6.46
N SER A 539 31.74 15.27 5.66
CA SER A 539 31.79 13.82 5.47
C SER A 539 33.07 13.29 6.08
N VAL A 540 32.97 12.33 7.02
CA VAL A 540 34.13 11.71 7.64
C VAL A 540 34.17 10.22 7.31
N THR A 541 35.29 9.76 6.76
CA THR A 541 35.58 8.32 6.60
C THR A 541 36.62 7.87 7.60
N LEU A 542 36.29 6.80 8.32
CA LEU A 542 37.14 6.04 9.21
C LEU A 542 37.45 4.69 8.57
N PHE A 543 38.68 4.23 8.66
CA PHE A 543 39.07 2.89 8.24
C PHE A 543 40.02 2.26 9.25
N ARG A 544 39.90 0.94 9.44
CA ARG A 544 40.85 0.12 10.20
C ARG A 544 41.15 -1.18 9.45
N ASP A 545 42.41 -1.58 9.41
CA ASP A 545 42.86 -2.93 9.08
C ASP A 545 43.94 -3.38 10.08
N GLY A 546 43.64 -4.45 10.81
CA GLY A 546 44.46 -4.93 11.91
C GLY A 546 44.78 -3.84 12.93
N MET A 547 46.07 -3.62 13.19
CA MET A 547 46.51 -2.57 14.12
C MET A 547 46.44 -1.14 13.55
N SER A 548 46.28 -0.99 12.23
CA SER A 548 46.43 0.29 11.52
C SER A 548 45.07 0.88 11.19
N GLY A 549 44.95 2.20 11.18
CA GLY A 549 43.74 2.87 10.73
C GLY A 549 44.02 4.27 10.19
N TRP A 550 43.05 4.85 9.51
CA TRP A 550 43.12 6.22 9.01
C TRP A 550 41.79 6.95 9.13
N LEU A 551 41.89 8.27 9.12
CA LEU A 551 40.83 9.26 9.16
C LEU A 551 40.92 10.13 7.90
N ARG A 552 39.81 10.36 7.21
CA ARG A 552 39.65 11.41 6.20
C ARG A 552 38.48 12.31 6.59
N LEU A 553 38.66 13.62 6.51
CA LEU A 553 37.61 14.62 6.67
C LEU A 553 37.45 15.33 5.33
N ASP A 554 36.24 15.30 4.78
CA ASP A 554 35.87 15.84 3.48
C ASP A 554 36.85 15.38 2.38
N ASP A 555 37.56 16.33 1.76
CA ASP A 555 38.57 16.06 0.75
C ASP A 555 40.03 16.11 1.23
N ASP A 556 40.28 16.24 2.54
CA ASP A 556 41.63 16.23 3.16
C ASP A 556 42.45 14.97 2.77
N GLU A 557 43.78 15.03 2.96
CA GLU A 557 44.63 13.83 2.92
C GLU A 557 44.33 12.86 4.07
N THR A 558 44.53 11.55 3.85
CA THR A 558 44.23 10.51 4.84
C THR A 558 45.26 10.45 5.96
N ILE A 559 44.86 10.83 7.18
CA ILE A 559 45.74 10.83 8.35
C ILE A 559 45.75 9.43 8.98
N SER A 560 46.91 8.79 8.98
CA SER A 560 47.10 7.41 9.46
C SER A 560 47.60 7.34 10.90
N GLY A 561 47.24 6.26 11.60
CA GLY A 561 47.76 5.92 12.93
C GLY A 561 47.67 4.42 13.22
N ARG A 562 48.18 4.01 14.39
CA ARG A 562 48.29 2.58 14.77
C ARG A 562 48.05 2.39 16.27
N SER A 563 47.40 1.30 16.66
CA SER A 563 47.28 0.87 18.06
C SER A 563 48.63 0.40 18.61
N GLN A 564 48.78 0.39 19.94
CA GLN A 564 49.98 -0.14 20.59
C GLN A 564 49.82 -1.62 20.91
N GLY A 565 50.95 -2.35 21.03
CA GLY A 565 50.99 -3.76 21.39
C GLY A 565 51.18 -4.71 20.20
N GLN A 566 50.46 -5.85 20.20
CA GLN A 566 50.54 -6.90 19.17
C GLN A 566 49.19 -7.40 18.65
N TYR A 567 48.09 -7.15 19.37
CA TYR A 567 46.76 -7.62 18.95
C TYR A 567 46.24 -6.82 17.76
N SER A 568 45.87 -7.52 16.69
CA SER A 568 45.29 -6.96 15.47
C SER A 568 43.77 -7.09 15.41
N LYS A 569 43.19 -8.08 16.10
CA LYS A 569 41.74 -8.21 16.24
C LYS A 569 41.15 -7.12 17.15
N ILE A 570 39.86 -6.85 17.01
CA ILE A 570 39.07 -6.00 17.90
C ILE A 570 37.70 -6.63 18.14
N THR A 571 37.21 -6.55 19.37
CA THR A 571 35.98 -7.22 19.83
C THR A 571 34.92 -6.18 20.20
N PHE A 572 33.71 -6.35 19.68
CA PHE A 572 32.57 -5.48 19.96
C PHE A 572 31.42 -6.31 20.54
N ARG A 573 30.95 -5.93 21.73
CA ARG A 573 29.82 -6.55 22.44
C ARG A 573 28.73 -5.54 22.81
N SER A 574 29.09 -4.28 23.06
CA SER A 574 28.12 -3.19 23.23
C SER A 574 27.39 -2.90 21.92
N PRO A 575 26.20 -2.28 21.97
CA PRO A 575 25.59 -1.64 20.81
C PRO A 575 26.56 -0.66 20.10
N LEU A 576 26.26 -0.37 18.84
CA LEU A 576 26.86 0.77 18.14
C LEU A 576 26.06 2.02 18.49
N PHE A 577 26.64 2.88 19.33
CA PHE A 577 26.06 4.14 19.76
C PHE A 577 26.44 5.26 18.79
N VAL A 578 25.46 6.09 18.42
CA VAL A 578 25.59 7.22 17.49
C VAL A 578 25.04 8.49 18.13
N GLY A 579 25.77 9.60 17.97
CA GLY A 579 25.44 10.94 18.47
C GLY A 579 25.46 11.15 20.00
N GLY A 580 25.65 10.08 20.77
CA GLY A 580 25.75 10.09 22.22
C GLY A 580 25.82 8.65 22.73
N ALA A 581 25.86 8.45 24.04
CA ALA A 581 25.73 7.12 24.65
C ALA A 581 25.25 7.24 26.11
N PRO A 582 24.42 6.30 26.60
CA PRO A 582 24.20 6.11 28.03
C PRO A 582 25.54 5.99 28.76
N GLY A 583 25.65 6.61 29.94
CA GLY A 583 26.87 6.53 30.74
C GLY A 583 28.12 7.18 30.11
N ALA A 584 28.01 8.10 29.15
CA ALA A 584 29.14 8.77 28.48
C ALA A 584 30.21 9.37 29.42
N TYR A 585 29.86 9.66 30.68
CA TYR A 585 30.81 10.01 31.75
C TYR A 585 31.90 8.94 31.99
N TRP A 586 31.54 7.64 31.95
CA TRP A 586 32.49 6.53 32.07
C TRP A 586 33.38 6.40 30.83
N LEU A 587 32.83 6.70 29.65
CA LEU A 587 33.49 6.58 28.36
C LEU A 587 34.61 7.60 28.12
N VAL A 588 34.75 8.66 28.93
CA VAL A 588 35.71 9.77 28.75
C VAL A 588 37.14 9.32 28.44
N LYS A 589 37.60 8.19 29.00
CA LYS A 589 38.93 7.64 28.70
C LYS A 589 39.04 7.14 27.25
N ALA A 590 38.01 6.49 26.74
CA ALA A 590 37.92 5.98 25.38
C ALA A 590 37.60 7.09 24.36
N THR A 591 36.63 7.96 24.64
CA THR A 591 36.10 8.99 23.72
C THR A 591 36.87 10.30 23.77
N GLY A 592 37.34 10.72 24.95
CA GLY A 592 37.90 12.04 25.20
C GLY A 592 36.86 13.10 25.61
N THR A 593 35.56 12.75 25.67
CA THR A 593 34.46 13.64 26.08
C THR A 593 33.32 12.88 26.74
N ASN A 594 32.64 13.52 27.68
CA ASN A 594 31.37 13.08 28.27
C ASN A 594 30.14 13.74 27.61
N ARG A 595 30.33 14.65 26.65
CA ARG A 595 29.25 15.34 25.93
C ARG A 595 28.83 14.53 24.71
N GLY A 596 27.53 14.34 24.50
CA GLY A 596 27.00 13.88 23.22
C GLY A 596 27.16 14.94 22.13
N PHE A 597 26.86 14.55 20.90
CA PHE A 597 26.83 15.42 19.73
C PHE A 597 25.59 16.32 19.73
N ILE A 598 25.78 17.58 19.31
CA ILE A 598 24.69 18.51 19.01
C ILE A 598 24.75 18.79 17.51
N GLY A 599 23.67 18.52 16.79
CA GLY A 599 23.62 18.68 15.33
C GLY A 599 22.77 17.64 14.62
N CYS A 600 23.08 17.42 13.34
CA CYS A 600 22.38 16.52 12.44
C CYS A 600 23.30 15.45 11.87
N ILE A 601 22.75 14.25 11.62
CA ILE A 601 23.42 13.19 10.85
C ILE A 601 22.46 12.76 9.72
N GLN A 602 22.91 12.80 8.47
CA GLN A 602 22.06 12.46 7.32
C GLN A 602 22.39 11.12 6.66
N THR A 603 23.58 10.56 6.90
CA THR A 603 23.98 9.26 6.36
C THR A 603 25.01 8.60 7.26
N LEU A 604 24.82 7.30 7.50
CA LEU A 604 25.79 6.38 8.09
C LEU A 604 26.01 5.24 7.11
N THR A 605 27.26 4.95 6.77
CA THR A 605 27.66 3.84 5.90
C THR A 605 28.66 2.98 6.64
N ILE A 606 28.43 1.67 6.70
CA ILE A 606 29.28 0.69 7.36
C ILE A 606 29.68 -0.36 6.32
N ASN A 607 30.98 -0.55 6.10
CA ASN A 607 31.54 -1.50 5.13
C ASN A 607 30.91 -1.36 3.73
N ASN A 608 30.83 -0.11 3.23
CA ASN A 608 30.21 0.31 1.97
C ASN A 608 28.70 0.04 1.84
N LYS A 609 28.01 -0.37 2.91
CA LYS A 609 26.55 -0.49 2.97
C LYS A 609 25.95 0.67 3.75
N VAL A 610 24.97 1.38 3.16
CA VAL A 610 24.23 2.43 3.87
C VAL A 610 23.37 1.79 4.96
N THR A 611 23.48 2.33 6.18
CA THR A 611 22.66 1.99 7.34
C THR A 611 21.46 2.92 7.36
N ASP A 612 20.26 2.36 7.28
CA ASP A 612 19.03 3.15 7.40
C ASP A 612 18.88 3.70 8.82
N LEU A 613 18.96 5.02 8.97
CA LEU A 613 18.93 5.71 10.25
C LEU A 613 17.52 5.77 10.88
N ARG A 614 16.46 5.34 10.16
CA ARG A 614 15.08 5.37 10.66
C ARG A 614 14.86 4.36 11.80
N PRO A 615 13.84 4.55 12.64
CA PRO A 615 13.46 3.60 13.67
C PRO A 615 13.08 2.23 13.09
N TRP A 616 13.47 1.15 13.76
CA TRP A 616 12.98 -0.20 13.48
C TRP A 616 11.44 -0.26 13.65
N PRO A 617 10.69 -1.00 12.81
CA PRO A 617 11.14 -1.94 11.78
C PRO A 617 11.38 -1.33 10.39
N LEU A 618 11.20 -0.02 10.21
CA LEU A 618 11.41 0.63 8.90
C LEU A 618 12.90 0.82 8.57
N GLY A 619 13.69 1.22 9.56
CA GLY A 619 15.15 1.34 9.46
C GLY A 619 15.91 0.39 10.37
N ARG A 620 17.13 0.78 10.76
CA ARG A 620 18.07 -0.05 11.53
C ARG A 620 18.37 0.45 12.95
N ALA A 621 17.83 1.59 13.36
CA ALA A 621 17.96 2.08 14.72
C ALA A 621 17.07 1.25 15.67
N LEU A 622 17.68 0.67 16.70
CA LEU A 622 17.05 -0.31 17.61
C LEU A 622 16.37 0.39 18.79
N SER A 623 17.07 1.34 19.38
CA SER A 623 16.57 2.28 20.38
C SER A 623 17.23 3.65 20.20
N GLY A 624 16.86 4.60 21.05
CA GLY A 624 17.44 5.93 21.08
C GLY A 624 16.64 6.84 21.98
N GLY A 625 17.30 7.86 22.50
CA GLY A 625 16.74 8.83 23.43
C GLY A 625 16.80 10.26 22.89
N ASP A 626 15.72 11.00 23.04
CA ASP A 626 15.56 12.42 22.70
C ASP A 626 16.02 12.80 21.28
N ILE A 627 15.58 12.04 20.27
CA ILE A 627 15.93 12.29 18.86
C ILE A 627 14.83 13.06 18.15
N GLY A 628 15.21 14.19 17.53
CA GLY A 628 14.32 14.95 16.64
C GLY A 628 14.54 14.65 15.15
N GLU A 629 13.80 15.33 14.29
CA GLU A 629 14.04 15.40 12.85
C GLU A 629 14.84 16.68 12.52
N CYS A 630 15.75 16.61 11.54
CA CYS A 630 16.53 17.76 11.08
C CYS A 630 15.87 18.52 9.93
N ASN A 631 14.99 17.87 9.18
CA ASN A 631 14.32 18.42 8.02
C ASN A 631 13.09 19.32 8.32
N ASP A 632 12.66 19.44 9.58
CA ASP A 632 11.42 20.13 10.05
C ASP A 632 11.28 21.64 9.70
N SER A 633 12.11 22.18 8.80
CA SER A 633 11.99 23.54 8.28
C SER A 633 12.22 23.68 6.76
N VAL A 634 12.63 22.63 6.04
CA VAL A 634 13.03 22.75 4.61
C VAL A 634 11.81 22.92 3.71
N CYS A 635 10.86 21.98 3.75
CA CYS A 635 9.67 22.05 2.90
C CYS A 635 8.65 23.11 3.35
N ASP A 636 8.67 23.54 4.61
CA ASP A 636 7.86 24.65 5.11
C ASP A 636 8.26 26.00 4.49
N GLN A 637 9.53 26.13 4.05
CA GLN A 637 10.05 27.32 3.37
C GLN A 637 9.95 27.24 1.83
N VAL A 638 9.55 26.09 1.27
CA VAL A 638 9.64 25.79 -0.18
C VAL A 638 8.25 25.55 -0.77
N SER A 639 7.83 26.46 -1.65
CA SER A 639 6.58 26.33 -2.42
C SER A 639 6.84 25.87 -3.86
N CYS A 640 6.57 24.60 -4.15
CA CYS A 640 6.62 24.04 -5.50
C CYS A 640 5.43 24.53 -6.34
N ALA A 641 5.68 24.95 -7.59
CA ALA A 641 4.65 25.44 -8.50
C ALA A 641 3.86 24.31 -9.18
N ASN A 642 2.79 24.68 -9.89
CA ASN A 642 2.04 23.81 -10.82
C ASN A 642 1.51 22.49 -10.21
N GLY A 643 1.28 22.45 -8.89
CA GLY A 643 0.83 21.25 -8.19
C GLY A 643 1.92 20.23 -7.86
N GLY A 644 3.20 20.63 -7.96
CA GLY A 644 4.30 19.84 -7.41
C GLY A 644 4.28 19.80 -5.88
N VAL A 645 4.89 18.76 -5.31
CA VAL A 645 4.97 18.53 -3.86
C VAL A 645 6.43 18.64 -3.43
N CYS A 646 6.72 19.37 -2.36
CA CYS A 646 8.08 19.39 -1.80
C CYS A 646 8.37 18.05 -1.14
N TYR A 647 9.50 17.44 -1.49
CA TYR A 647 10.02 16.25 -0.82
C TYR A 647 11.44 16.50 -0.33
N ALA A 648 11.68 16.22 0.94
CA ALA A 648 13.00 16.30 1.55
C ALA A 648 13.88 15.12 1.11
N ASN A 649 14.93 15.40 0.35
CA ASN A 649 15.90 14.39 -0.07
C ASN A 649 17.16 14.36 0.80
N ARG A 650 17.37 15.38 1.63
CA ARG A 650 18.44 15.51 2.65
C ARG A 650 17.90 16.31 3.85
N ALA A 651 18.64 16.33 4.96
CA ALA A 651 18.27 17.07 6.16
C ALA A 651 18.18 18.61 6.00
N ASP A 652 18.79 19.19 4.96
CA ASP A 652 18.57 20.58 4.52
C ASP A 652 18.35 20.72 3.00
N GLY A 653 18.07 19.60 2.33
CA GLY A 653 17.90 19.53 0.89
C GLY A 653 16.51 19.07 0.50
N TYR A 654 15.94 19.71 -0.52
CA TYR A 654 14.66 19.33 -1.10
C TYR A 654 14.78 18.98 -2.58
N ILE A 655 13.76 18.31 -3.07
CA ILE A 655 13.40 18.22 -4.47
C ILE A 655 11.90 18.45 -4.59
N CYS A 656 11.48 19.32 -5.51
CA CYS A 656 10.07 19.36 -5.88
C CYS A 656 9.74 18.16 -6.79
N LEU A 657 8.70 17.42 -6.42
CA LEU A 657 8.14 16.32 -7.21
C LEU A 657 7.19 16.91 -8.26
N CYS A 658 7.72 17.20 -9.45
CA CYS A 658 7.01 17.94 -10.49
C CYS A 658 6.09 17.06 -11.34
N PRO A 659 4.79 17.38 -11.49
CA PRO A 659 3.87 16.58 -12.28
C PRO A 659 4.28 16.48 -13.76
N LEU A 660 3.85 15.42 -14.45
CA LEU A 660 4.16 15.22 -15.88
C LEU A 660 3.90 16.48 -16.71
N GLY A 661 4.92 16.91 -17.46
CA GLY A 661 4.88 18.14 -18.27
C GLY A 661 5.37 19.40 -17.54
N PHE A 662 5.81 19.29 -16.28
CA PHE A 662 6.47 20.37 -15.54
C PHE A 662 7.88 19.97 -15.09
N ARG A 663 8.79 20.96 -14.99
CA ARG A 663 10.20 20.76 -14.62
C ARG A 663 10.82 22.03 -14.03
N GLY A 664 12.08 21.92 -13.61
CA GLY A 664 12.81 22.95 -12.88
C GLY A 664 12.65 22.78 -11.38
N ASP A 665 13.53 23.43 -10.62
CA ASP A 665 13.75 23.16 -9.19
C ASP A 665 12.51 23.40 -8.32
N LEU A 666 11.60 24.28 -8.80
CA LEU A 666 10.31 24.59 -8.20
C LEU A 666 9.14 24.27 -9.16
N CYS A 667 9.32 23.35 -10.11
CA CYS A 667 8.33 22.95 -11.14
C CYS A 667 7.79 24.10 -12.00
N GLN A 668 8.56 25.18 -12.11
CA GLN A 668 8.13 26.46 -12.67
C GLN A 668 8.10 26.50 -14.21
N GLN A 669 8.73 25.55 -14.90
CA GLN A 669 8.74 25.45 -16.37
C GLN A 669 7.76 24.37 -16.84
N SER A 670 6.95 24.66 -17.85
CA SER A 670 6.15 23.65 -18.56
C SER A 670 6.82 23.18 -19.86
N PHE A 671 6.56 21.94 -20.28
CA PHE A 671 7.06 21.37 -21.54
C PHE A 671 6.15 20.22 -22.04
N THR A 672 6.22 19.91 -23.33
CA THR A 672 5.52 18.76 -23.91
C THR A 672 6.36 17.49 -23.72
N LEU A 673 5.90 16.58 -22.87
CA LEU A 673 6.48 15.24 -22.73
C LEU A 673 6.18 14.40 -23.97
N SER A 674 7.20 13.77 -24.55
CA SER A 674 7.11 13.01 -25.81
C SER A 674 8.11 11.85 -25.93
N SER A 675 9.15 11.78 -25.08
CA SER A 675 10.07 10.65 -25.00
C SER A 675 10.49 10.40 -23.53
N PRO A 676 9.69 9.64 -22.75
CA PRO A 676 9.80 9.56 -21.28
C PRO A 676 11.16 9.05 -20.78
N LEU A 677 11.92 9.95 -20.14
CA LEU A 677 13.17 9.70 -19.44
C LEU A 677 12.93 9.67 -17.92
N PHE A 678 13.37 8.59 -17.29
CA PHE A 678 13.33 8.35 -15.86
C PHE A 678 14.74 8.48 -15.28
N ASN A 679 14.84 9.12 -14.12
CA ASN A 679 16.09 9.38 -13.41
C ASN A 679 15.93 9.04 -11.92
N VAL A 680 16.80 8.14 -11.43
CA VAL A 680 16.88 7.70 -10.04
C VAL A 680 17.08 8.87 -9.06
N SER A 681 18.00 9.78 -9.35
CA SER A 681 18.34 10.94 -8.50
C SER A 681 17.19 11.94 -8.35
N LEU A 682 16.19 11.89 -9.23
CA LEU A 682 15.01 12.75 -9.20
C LEU A 682 13.75 12.06 -8.66
N ARG A 683 13.84 10.80 -8.21
CA ARG A 683 12.70 9.93 -7.84
C ARG A 683 11.62 9.88 -8.92
N SER A 684 12.05 9.74 -10.18
CA SER A 684 11.15 9.80 -11.34
C SER A 684 10.24 8.56 -11.41
N PHE A 685 8.92 8.73 -11.51
CA PHE A 685 7.99 7.64 -11.84
C PHE A 685 6.75 8.15 -12.57
N ALA A 686 6.08 7.26 -13.31
CA ALA A 686 4.79 7.50 -13.94
C ALA A 686 3.75 6.48 -13.43
N PHE A 687 2.47 6.79 -13.60
CA PHE A 687 1.39 5.85 -13.32
C PHE A 687 0.21 5.99 -14.29
N VAL A 688 -0.40 4.87 -14.65
CA VAL A 688 -1.52 4.78 -15.60
C VAL A 688 -2.62 3.90 -15.02
N SER A 689 -3.88 4.32 -15.13
CA SER A 689 -5.02 3.51 -14.71
C SER A 689 -5.24 2.30 -15.63
N TRP A 690 -5.68 1.17 -15.07
CA TRP A 690 -6.06 -0.03 -15.83
C TRP A 690 -7.16 0.29 -16.87
N PRO A 691 -7.07 -0.14 -18.15
CA PRO A 691 -7.89 0.45 -19.23
C PRO A 691 -9.36 -0.02 -19.34
N GLN A 692 -9.74 -1.05 -18.57
CA GLN A 692 -11.09 -1.60 -18.46
C GLN A 692 -11.32 -2.02 -17.01
N THR A 693 -12.56 -2.35 -16.64
CA THR A 693 -12.87 -2.90 -15.32
C THR A 693 -12.04 -4.14 -15.03
N PHE A 694 -11.39 -4.15 -13.86
CA PHE A 694 -10.32 -5.05 -13.44
C PHE A 694 -10.44 -6.50 -13.98
N HIS A 695 -11.55 -7.19 -13.73
CA HIS A 695 -11.82 -8.60 -14.08
C HIS A 695 -11.45 -9.08 -15.50
N SER A 696 -11.25 -8.18 -16.46
CA SER A 696 -10.88 -8.50 -17.85
C SER A 696 -9.39 -8.83 -18.08
N TYR A 697 -8.46 -8.17 -17.38
CA TYR A 697 -6.99 -8.41 -17.52
C TYR A 697 -6.47 -9.56 -16.67
N LEU A 698 -7.31 -10.04 -15.75
CA LEU A 698 -6.87 -10.85 -14.63
C LEU A 698 -6.81 -12.34 -14.97
N SER A 699 -7.40 -12.76 -16.09
CA SER A 699 -7.19 -14.07 -16.72
C SER A 699 -6.13 -14.05 -17.84
N PHE A 700 -5.97 -12.93 -18.57
CA PHE A 700 -4.96 -12.74 -19.61
C PHE A 700 -4.41 -11.30 -19.61
N MET A 701 -3.09 -11.18 -19.51
CA MET A 701 -2.35 -9.92 -19.66
C MET A 701 -1.09 -10.13 -20.51
N GLU A 702 -0.74 -9.12 -21.30
CA GLU A 702 0.36 -9.13 -22.25
C GLU A 702 0.93 -7.71 -22.36
N PHE A 703 2.16 -7.53 -21.91
CA PHE A 703 2.92 -6.28 -21.96
C PHE A 703 3.97 -6.33 -23.06
N GLU A 704 3.97 -5.32 -23.94
CA GLU A 704 5.13 -5.00 -24.77
C GLU A 704 5.77 -3.70 -24.27
N ILE A 705 7.08 -3.73 -24.02
CA ILE A 705 7.84 -2.59 -23.51
C ILE A 705 9.09 -2.37 -24.38
N THR A 706 9.29 -1.16 -24.89
CA THR A 706 10.54 -0.75 -25.55
C THR A 706 11.25 0.27 -24.66
N PHE A 707 12.46 -0.07 -24.20
CA PHE A 707 13.18 0.68 -23.18
C PHE A 707 14.70 0.73 -23.44
N TRP A 708 15.37 1.67 -22.77
CA TRP A 708 16.82 1.87 -22.82
C TRP A 708 17.32 2.04 -21.37
N PRO A 709 18.01 1.05 -20.77
CA PRO A 709 18.51 1.12 -19.40
C PRO A 709 19.88 1.82 -19.31
N THR A 710 20.05 2.70 -18.31
CA THR A 710 21.34 3.32 -17.96
C THR A 710 21.87 2.84 -16.59
N ALA A 711 21.24 1.81 -16.02
CA ALA A 711 21.57 1.25 -14.70
C ALA A 711 21.29 -0.27 -14.70
N PRO A 712 22.04 -1.07 -13.91
CA PRO A 712 21.86 -2.53 -13.87
C PRO A 712 20.59 -2.98 -13.17
N ASP A 713 20.04 -2.16 -12.27
CA ASP A 713 18.87 -2.45 -11.44
C ASP A 713 17.80 -1.36 -11.62
N GLY A 714 16.53 -1.73 -11.41
CA GLY A 714 15.42 -0.76 -11.34
C GLY A 714 14.08 -1.29 -11.85
N THR A 715 12.99 -0.83 -11.25
CA THR A 715 11.62 -1.29 -11.56
C THR A 715 11.06 -0.62 -12.81
N LEU A 716 10.81 -1.42 -13.85
CA LEU A 716 10.16 -0.98 -15.09
C LEU A 716 8.64 -0.82 -14.91
N LEU A 717 7.99 -1.74 -14.18
CA LEU A 717 6.53 -1.77 -13.98
C LEU A 717 6.16 -2.38 -12.63
N TYR A 718 5.15 -1.82 -11.96
CA TYR A 718 4.55 -2.39 -10.75
C TYR A 718 3.03 -2.14 -10.65
N SER A 719 2.27 -3.11 -10.15
CA SER A 719 0.89 -2.93 -9.71
C SER A 719 0.52 -4.04 -8.71
N GLU A 720 -0.37 -3.76 -7.76
CA GLU A 720 -0.69 -4.65 -6.64
C GLU A 720 -2.14 -4.51 -6.18
N ASP A 721 -2.58 -5.41 -5.30
CA ASP A 721 -3.79 -5.20 -4.52
C ASP A 721 -3.52 -4.87 -3.05
N ASP A 722 -4.11 -3.79 -2.56
CA ASP A 722 -4.00 -3.36 -1.15
C ASP A 722 -4.59 -4.37 -0.15
N THR A 723 -5.41 -5.33 -0.59
CA THR A 723 -6.19 -6.23 0.28
C THR A 723 -5.83 -7.71 0.17
N SER A 724 -4.87 -8.09 -0.67
CA SER A 724 -4.37 -9.47 -0.80
C SER A 724 -2.86 -9.51 -1.08
N ALA A 725 -2.32 -10.71 -1.28
CA ALA A 725 -0.91 -10.90 -1.66
C ALA A 725 -0.63 -10.61 -3.14
N ASP A 726 -1.68 -10.40 -3.95
CA ASP A 726 -1.62 -10.27 -5.40
C ASP A 726 -0.80 -9.05 -5.85
N PHE A 727 0.14 -9.28 -6.77
CA PHE A 727 0.90 -8.23 -7.44
C PHE A 727 1.43 -8.70 -8.79
N VAL A 728 1.77 -7.73 -9.64
CA VAL A 728 2.51 -7.92 -10.88
C VAL A 728 3.65 -6.91 -10.95
N SER A 729 4.84 -7.38 -11.34
CA SER A 729 6.06 -6.56 -11.35
C SER A 729 6.99 -6.96 -12.49
N ILE A 730 7.69 -5.97 -13.03
CA ILE A 730 8.79 -6.14 -13.98
C ILE A 730 9.95 -5.28 -13.48
N SER A 731 11.08 -5.90 -13.15
CA SER A 731 12.29 -5.23 -12.64
C SER A 731 13.54 -5.69 -13.39
N LEU A 732 14.52 -4.79 -13.48
CA LEU A 732 15.91 -5.16 -13.75
C LEU A 732 16.60 -5.50 -12.43
N ILE A 733 17.34 -6.62 -12.42
CA ILE A 733 18.16 -7.08 -11.28
C ILE A 733 19.47 -7.65 -11.80
N ASP A 734 20.59 -6.99 -11.54
CA ASP A 734 21.92 -7.27 -12.14
C ASP A 734 21.85 -7.44 -13.67
N ARG A 735 21.22 -6.50 -14.37
CA ARG A 735 21.01 -6.52 -15.84
C ARG A 735 20.21 -7.70 -16.38
N TYR A 736 19.60 -8.54 -15.56
CA TYR A 736 18.59 -9.50 -16.03
C TYR A 736 17.21 -8.86 -15.89
N VAL A 737 16.30 -9.15 -16.84
CA VAL A 737 14.89 -8.78 -16.67
C VAL A 737 14.20 -9.88 -15.88
N GLU A 738 13.53 -9.51 -14.79
CA GLU A 738 12.59 -10.38 -14.08
C GLU A 738 11.16 -9.91 -14.25
N PHE A 739 10.28 -10.87 -14.55
CA PHE A 739 8.84 -10.76 -14.41
C PHE A 739 8.41 -11.59 -13.19
N ARG A 740 7.72 -10.95 -12.24
CA ARG A 740 7.17 -11.65 -11.06
C ARG A 740 5.70 -11.33 -10.86
N PHE A 741 4.94 -12.32 -10.40
CA PHE A 741 3.53 -12.17 -10.05
C PHE A 741 3.07 -13.19 -9.00
N ASP A 742 2.08 -12.80 -8.20
CA ASP A 742 1.37 -13.69 -7.26
C ASP A 742 -0.14 -13.64 -7.58
N CYS A 743 -0.80 -14.80 -7.50
CA CYS A 743 -2.25 -14.96 -7.70
C CYS A 743 -2.99 -15.32 -6.40
N GLY A 744 -2.39 -15.04 -5.24
CA GLY A 744 -2.92 -15.40 -3.92
C GLY A 744 -2.47 -16.80 -3.44
N SER A 745 -1.30 -17.28 -3.85
CA SER A 745 -0.75 -18.58 -3.42
C SER A 745 0.78 -18.67 -3.41
N GLY A 746 1.50 -17.62 -3.82
CA GLY A 746 2.96 -17.61 -3.86
C GLY A 746 3.49 -16.87 -5.08
N SER A 747 4.58 -16.10 -4.88
CA SER A 747 5.23 -15.34 -5.94
C SER A 747 5.93 -16.25 -6.94
N THR A 748 5.53 -16.15 -8.20
CA THR A 748 6.22 -16.72 -9.35
C THR A 748 7.36 -15.79 -9.78
N VAL A 749 8.50 -16.32 -10.18
CA VAL A 749 9.63 -15.55 -10.73
C VAL A 749 10.04 -16.13 -12.07
N ILE A 750 10.14 -15.28 -13.10
CA ILE A 750 10.58 -15.62 -14.46
C ILE A 750 11.67 -14.63 -14.85
N ARG A 751 12.90 -15.11 -15.07
CA ARG A 751 14.10 -14.29 -15.34
C ARG A 751 14.60 -14.51 -16.77
N SER A 752 15.19 -13.50 -17.41
CA SER A 752 15.89 -13.66 -18.69
C SER A 752 17.05 -14.66 -18.56
N LEU A 753 17.45 -15.30 -19.66
CA LEU A 753 18.56 -16.27 -19.64
C LEU A 753 19.92 -15.57 -19.61
N GLU A 754 20.02 -14.42 -20.26
CA GLU A 754 21.23 -13.62 -20.39
C GLU A 754 20.98 -12.20 -19.88
N GLN A 755 22.07 -11.53 -19.47
CA GLN A 755 22.06 -10.11 -19.13
C GLN A 755 21.82 -9.26 -20.38
N ILE A 756 21.01 -8.21 -20.26
CA ILE A 756 20.82 -7.21 -21.31
C ILE A 756 21.99 -6.22 -21.34
N GLY A 757 22.09 -5.47 -22.44
CA GLY A 757 23.01 -4.35 -22.54
C GLY A 757 22.61 -3.21 -21.60
N LEU A 758 23.59 -2.38 -21.24
CA LEU A 758 23.33 -1.01 -20.78
C LEU A 758 23.64 -0.08 -21.94
N ASP A 759 22.92 1.04 -22.00
CA ASP A 759 23.01 2.03 -23.08
C ASP A 759 22.70 1.45 -24.47
N SER A 760 21.65 0.64 -24.55
CA SER A 760 21.09 0.09 -25.78
C SER A 760 19.56 -0.06 -25.73
N TRP A 761 18.90 -0.07 -26.88
CA TRP A 761 17.47 -0.33 -26.99
C TRP A 761 17.15 -1.83 -26.82
N HIS A 762 16.15 -2.12 -25.99
CA HIS A 762 15.63 -3.46 -25.75
C HIS A 762 14.11 -3.53 -25.98
N GLU A 763 13.64 -4.66 -26.51
CA GLU A 763 12.22 -5.00 -26.68
C GLU A 763 11.83 -6.17 -25.77
N LEU A 764 11.06 -5.88 -24.73
CA LEU A 764 10.53 -6.88 -23.80
C LEU A 764 9.09 -7.24 -24.18
N LYS A 765 8.81 -8.54 -24.24
CA LYS A 765 7.46 -9.10 -24.27
C LYS A 765 7.24 -10.00 -23.07
N VAL A 766 6.20 -9.72 -22.32
CA VAL A 766 5.79 -10.49 -21.14
C VAL A 766 4.31 -10.80 -21.27
N SER A 767 3.90 -12.06 -21.10
CA SER A 767 2.48 -12.40 -21.02
C SER A 767 2.19 -13.35 -19.86
N ARG A 768 0.95 -13.35 -19.41
CA ARG A 768 0.44 -14.29 -18.40
C ARG A 768 -0.97 -14.73 -18.77
N THR A 769 -1.16 -16.03 -18.91
CA THR A 769 -2.45 -16.68 -19.11
C THR A 769 -2.73 -17.58 -17.91
N ALA A 770 -3.72 -17.21 -17.10
CA ALA A 770 -4.00 -17.84 -15.82
C ALA A 770 -2.73 -17.95 -14.93
N LYS A 771 -2.22 -19.16 -14.69
CA LYS A 771 -0.98 -19.40 -13.91
C LYS A 771 0.29 -19.34 -14.74
N SER A 772 0.21 -19.57 -16.05
CA SER A 772 1.38 -19.59 -16.92
C SER A 772 1.82 -18.16 -17.22
N GLY A 773 3.07 -17.84 -16.92
CA GLY A 773 3.76 -16.62 -17.34
C GLY A 773 4.81 -16.95 -18.40
N ILE A 774 5.07 -15.99 -19.27
CA ILE A 774 6.02 -16.07 -20.39
C ILE A 774 6.81 -14.76 -20.43
N LEU A 775 8.13 -14.84 -20.56
CA LEU A 775 9.04 -13.71 -20.75
C LEU A 775 9.91 -13.95 -21.99
N GLN A 776 10.07 -12.94 -22.82
CA GLN A 776 11.07 -12.87 -23.86
C GLN A 776 11.62 -11.44 -23.93
N VAL A 777 12.95 -11.29 -23.93
CA VAL A 777 13.60 -10.01 -24.23
C VAL A 777 14.41 -10.16 -25.51
N ASP A 778 14.27 -9.20 -26.42
CA ASP A 778 14.90 -9.16 -27.74
C ASP A 778 14.72 -10.49 -28.52
N GLN A 779 15.85 -11.04 -28.99
CA GLN A 779 15.95 -12.32 -29.67
C GLN A 779 16.42 -13.45 -28.72
N GLN A 780 16.44 -13.23 -27.40
CA GLN A 780 16.69 -14.32 -26.44
C GLN A 780 15.60 -15.39 -26.55
N LYS A 781 15.94 -16.63 -26.20
CA LYS A 781 14.96 -17.72 -26.13
C LYS A 781 13.91 -17.41 -25.06
N THR A 782 12.64 -17.55 -25.42
CA THR A 782 11.48 -17.45 -24.53
C THR A 782 11.63 -18.32 -23.27
N VAL A 783 11.31 -17.76 -22.11
CA VAL A 783 11.31 -18.40 -20.80
C VAL A 783 9.87 -18.48 -20.29
N GLU A 784 9.49 -19.62 -19.72
CA GLU A 784 8.16 -19.88 -19.19
C GLU A 784 8.22 -20.19 -17.68
N GLY A 785 7.15 -19.87 -16.96
CA GLY A 785 6.98 -20.21 -15.53
C GLY A 785 5.51 -20.39 -15.19
N ILE A 786 5.21 -21.03 -14.06
CA ILE A 786 3.83 -21.36 -13.65
C ILE A 786 3.66 -21.06 -12.16
N ALA A 787 2.62 -20.31 -11.82
CA ALA A 787 2.26 -20.04 -10.42
C ALA A 787 1.75 -21.28 -9.68
N GLU A 788 2.15 -21.38 -8.41
CA GLU A 788 1.72 -22.46 -7.51
C GLU A 788 0.28 -22.27 -7.00
N GLY A 789 -0.20 -23.27 -6.24
CA GLY A 789 -1.52 -23.26 -5.63
C GLY A 789 -2.68 -23.40 -6.63
N ALA A 790 -3.87 -22.93 -6.23
CA ALA A 790 -5.12 -23.19 -6.96
C ALA A 790 -5.52 -22.05 -7.91
N PHE A 791 -5.28 -20.80 -7.53
CA PHE A 791 -5.85 -19.61 -8.18
C PHE A 791 -5.24 -19.29 -9.56
N THR A 792 -6.08 -18.71 -10.42
CA THR A 792 -5.74 -18.36 -11.82
C THR A 792 -5.96 -16.88 -12.13
N GLN A 793 -6.73 -16.21 -11.28
CA GLN A 793 -6.95 -14.78 -11.32
C GLN A 793 -5.94 -14.13 -10.38
N ILE A 794 -5.33 -13.05 -10.83
CA ILE A 794 -4.66 -12.06 -10.00
C ILE A 794 -5.66 -10.94 -9.68
N LYS A 795 -5.44 -10.12 -8.66
CA LYS A 795 -6.12 -8.83 -8.45
C LYS A 795 -5.07 -7.72 -8.39
N CYS A 796 -5.35 -6.58 -9.01
CA CYS A 796 -4.55 -5.36 -8.81
C CYS A 796 -5.54 -4.19 -8.69
N SER A 797 -5.52 -3.47 -7.57
CA SER A 797 -6.37 -2.29 -7.33
C SER A 797 -5.59 -0.97 -7.43
N SER A 798 -4.28 -1.00 -7.21
CA SER A 798 -3.38 0.13 -7.47
C SER A 798 -3.21 0.36 -8.97
N PRO A 799 -2.78 1.56 -9.42
CA PRO A 799 -2.52 1.82 -10.83
C PRO A 799 -1.32 1.00 -11.34
N ILE A 800 -1.09 1.03 -12.65
CA ILE A 800 0.14 0.53 -13.25
C ILE A 800 1.19 1.63 -13.06
N TYR A 801 2.06 1.48 -12.06
CA TYR A 801 3.26 2.28 -11.89
C TYR A 801 4.33 1.88 -12.91
N VAL A 802 5.10 2.86 -13.39
CA VAL A 802 6.05 2.71 -14.50
C VAL A 802 7.32 3.49 -14.21
N GLY A 803 8.48 2.84 -14.36
CA GLY A 803 9.80 3.41 -14.07
C GLY A 803 10.13 3.63 -12.59
N GLY A 804 9.17 3.44 -11.69
CA GLY A 804 9.36 3.53 -10.24
C GLY A 804 8.03 3.54 -9.49
N VAL A 805 8.08 3.67 -8.16
CA VAL A 805 6.90 3.74 -7.27
C VAL A 805 7.03 4.91 -6.28
N PRO A 806 5.93 5.37 -5.65
CA PRO A 806 6.00 6.46 -4.66
C PRO A 806 6.76 6.08 -3.38
N GLU A 807 6.55 4.86 -2.89
CA GLU A 807 7.02 4.37 -1.59
C GLU A 807 7.49 2.91 -1.74
N TYR A 808 8.81 2.69 -1.84
CA TYR A 808 9.39 1.36 -2.10
C TYR A 808 9.14 0.38 -0.94
N GLU A 809 9.25 0.85 0.31
CA GLU A 809 9.05 0.06 1.52
C GLU A 809 7.64 -0.52 1.69
N ARG A 810 6.65 0.02 0.97
CA ARG A 810 5.25 -0.44 1.05
C ARG A 810 4.88 -1.50 0.02
N THR A 811 5.74 -1.74 -0.97
CA THR A 811 5.52 -2.76 -1.99
C THR A 811 5.65 -4.17 -1.41
N LYS A 812 4.99 -5.16 -2.02
CA LYS A 812 5.12 -6.57 -1.61
C LYS A 812 6.60 -7.00 -1.69
N SER A 813 7.18 -7.45 -0.58
CA SER A 813 8.62 -7.80 -0.49
C SER A 813 9.08 -8.86 -1.50
N THR A 814 8.19 -9.77 -1.90
CA THR A 814 8.44 -10.80 -2.92
C THR A 814 8.49 -10.25 -4.36
N ALA A 815 7.99 -9.04 -4.61
CA ALA A 815 7.94 -8.41 -5.93
C ALA A 815 9.29 -7.87 -6.43
N ALA A 816 10.31 -7.81 -5.58
CA ALA A 816 11.63 -7.26 -5.93
C ALA A 816 11.58 -5.86 -6.59
N VAL A 817 10.75 -4.99 -6.02
CA VAL A 817 10.70 -3.55 -6.34
C VAL A 817 11.68 -2.83 -5.41
N GLN A 818 12.97 -2.81 -5.80
CA GLN A 818 14.07 -2.36 -4.93
C GLN A 818 14.55 -0.92 -5.21
N GLY A 819 14.25 -0.37 -6.38
CA GLY A 819 14.67 0.99 -6.75
C GLY A 819 14.04 1.48 -8.07
N PRO A 820 14.13 2.79 -8.36
CA PRO A 820 13.64 3.36 -9.61
C PRO A 820 14.50 2.95 -10.80
N PHE A 821 13.86 2.87 -11.96
CA PHE A 821 14.53 2.70 -13.24
C PHE A 821 15.24 4.01 -13.64
N SER A 822 16.43 3.88 -14.21
CA SER A 822 17.15 4.98 -14.86
C SER A 822 17.27 4.69 -16.35
N GLY A 823 16.78 5.60 -17.19
CA GLY A 823 16.77 5.46 -18.65
C GLY A 823 15.42 5.79 -19.29
N VAL A 824 15.21 5.36 -20.54
CA VAL A 824 14.05 5.73 -21.36
C VAL A 824 13.03 4.60 -21.42
N ILE A 825 11.74 4.89 -21.26
CA ILE A 825 10.64 3.95 -21.58
C ILE A 825 9.80 4.58 -22.69
N GLN A 826 10.03 4.15 -23.92
CA GLN A 826 9.51 4.78 -25.13
C GLN A 826 8.15 4.23 -25.55
N ARG A 827 7.93 2.92 -25.36
CA ARG A 827 6.69 2.21 -25.69
C ARG A 827 6.26 1.38 -24.49
N LEU A 828 4.99 1.49 -24.14
CA LEU A 828 4.30 0.58 -23.22
C LEU A 828 2.93 0.23 -23.84
N VAL A 829 2.67 -1.06 -24.01
CA VAL A 829 1.41 -1.60 -24.54
C VAL A 829 0.92 -2.69 -23.60
N LEU A 830 -0.39 -2.73 -23.32
CA LEU A 830 -1.06 -3.78 -22.56
C LEU A 830 -2.24 -4.33 -23.39
N ASN A 831 -2.22 -5.63 -23.71
CA ASN A 831 -3.24 -6.30 -24.54
C ASN A 831 -3.58 -5.50 -25.81
N ASP A 832 -2.57 -5.25 -26.65
CA ASP A 832 -2.61 -4.41 -27.87
C ASP A 832 -2.94 -2.91 -27.66
N ARG A 833 -3.33 -2.48 -26.46
CA ARG A 833 -3.66 -1.08 -26.18
C ARG A 833 -2.42 -0.32 -25.71
N PRO A 834 -2.02 0.78 -26.37
CA PRO A 834 -0.94 1.64 -25.87
C PRO A 834 -1.33 2.29 -24.54
N LEU A 835 -0.36 2.40 -23.62
CA LEU A 835 -0.48 3.13 -22.37
C LEU A 835 0.37 4.41 -22.46
N PRO A 836 -0.14 5.50 -23.06
CA PRO A 836 0.64 6.71 -23.30
C PRO A 836 1.00 7.43 -22.00
N LEU A 837 2.30 7.52 -21.73
CA LEU A 837 2.90 8.21 -20.58
C LEU A 837 2.98 9.73 -20.83
N THR A 838 1.82 10.34 -21.11
CA THR A 838 1.68 11.76 -21.46
C THR A 838 0.73 12.50 -20.50
N PRO A 839 0.90 13.82 -20.30
CA PRO A 839 0.00 14.61 -19.46
C PRO A 839 -1.47 14.44 -19.86
N GLY A 840 -2.34 14.15 -18.89
CA GLY A 840 -3.77 13.93 -19.10
C GLY A 840 -4.17 12.50 -19.47
N SER A 841 -3.23 11.62 -19.83
CA SER A 841 -3.46 10.17 -19.96
C SER A 841 -2.72 9.33 -18.91
N ALA A 842 -1.67 9.90 -18.32
CA ALA A 842 -0.92 9.35 -17.19
C ALA A 842 -0.73 10.43 -16.11
N GLY A 843 -0.50 9.98 -14.88
CA GLY A 843 0.12 10.78 -13.82
C GLY A 843 1.59 10.40 -13.65
N GLY A 844 2.31 11.10 -12.79
CA GLY A 844 3.74 10.86 -12.54
C GLY A 844 4.47 12.11 -12.07
N VAL A 845 5.70 11.91 -11.59
CA VAL A 845 6.58 12.96 -11.07
C VAL A 845 7.97 12.88 -11.71
N ASN A 846 8.57 14.04 -11.97
CA ASN A 846 9.96 14.24 -12.43
C ASN A 846 10.41 13.50 -13.71
N VAL A 847 9.48 12.90 -14.46
CA VAL A 847 9.74 12.30 -15.78
C VAL A 847 10.03 13.41 -16.80
N MET A 848 11.20 13.34 -17.43
CA MET A 848 11.67 14.33 -18.42
C MET A 848 11.56 13.79 -19.86
N ASN A 849 11.95 14.61 -20.84
CA ASN A 849 12.25 14.12 -22.18
C ASN A 849 13.71 13.65 -22.25
N SER A 850 13.95 12.51 -22.90
CA SER A 850 15.27 12.14 -23.44
C SER A 850 15.60 12.96 -24.69
N ASP A 851 16.87 12.97 -25.09
CA ASP A 851 17.27 13.54 -26.40
C ASP A 851 16.76 12.64 -27.52
N HIS A 852 15.64 13.03 -28.12
CA HIS A 852 14.94 12.24 -29.12
C HIS A 852 14.23 13.15 -30.12
N PRO A 853 14.26 12.87 -31.45
CA PRO A 853 13.72 13.77 -32.47
C PRO A 853 12.26 14.23 -32.25
N CYS A 854 11.38 13.39 -31.69
CA CYS A 854 9.98 13.79 -31.42
C CYS A 854 9.83 14.98 -30.45
N VAL A 855 10.82 15.25 -29.59
CA VAL A 855 10.81 16.41 -28.67
C VAL A 855 10.74 17.73 -29.43
N ASN A 856 11.37 17.79 -30.61
CA ASN A 856 11.36 18.96 -31.49
C ASN A 856 10.10 19.05 -32.38
N SER A 857 9.05 18.26 -32.09
CA SER A 857 7.77 18.22 -32.84
C SER A 857 7.93 18.16 -34.37
N PRO A 858 8.66 17.16 -34.91
CA PRO A 858 9.12 17.13 -36.29
C PRO A 858 8.06 16.74 -37.34
N CYS A 859 6.80 16.59 -36.93
CA CYS A 859 5.68 16.27 -37.81
C CYS A 859 4.87 17.55 -38.09
N ALA A 860 4.89 18.00 -39.35
CA ALA A 860 4.19 19.20 -39.79
C ALA A 860 2.66 19.01 -39.82
N ASN A 861 1.93 20.11 -40.00
CA ASN A 861 0.50 20.13 -40.35
C ASN A 861 -0.43 19.36 -39.38
N GLY A 862 -0.07 19.27 -38.10
CA GLY A 862 -0.84 18.52 -37.09
C GLY A 862 -0.60 17.00 -37.11
N GLY A 863 0.44 16.53 -37.79
CA GLY A 863 0.93 15.16 -37.68
C GLY A 863 1.38 14.82 -36.27
N SER A 864 1.09 13.60 -35.82
CA SER A 864 1.42 13.14 -34.46
C SER A 864 2.73 12.34 -34.48
N CYS A 865 3.74 12.77 -33.71
CA CYS A 865 5.03 12.09 -33.69
C CYS A 865 4.97 10.81 -32.83
N ARG A 866 5.54 9.73 -33.34
CA ARG A 866 5.72 8.47 -32.62
C ARG A 866 7.19 8.10 -32.62
N ALA A 867 7.76 8.07 -31.42
CA ALA A 867 9.14 7.66 -31.18
C ALA A 867 9.32 6.16 -31.48
N LYS A 868 10.47 5.80 -32.05
CA LYS A 868 10.82 4.43 -32.45
C LYS A 868 12.33 4.26 -32.47
N TRP A 869 12.88 3.74 -31.38
CA TRP A 869 14.32 3.75 -31.09
C TRP A 869 14.86 5.18 -31.24
N ASP A 870 15.99 5.39 -31.92
CA ASP A 870 16.56 6.72 -32.19
C ASP A 870 15.85 7.48 -33.33
N SER A 871 14.77 6.90 -33.86
CA SER A 871 14.03 7.37 -35.02
C SER A 871 12.58 7.70 -34.68
N TYR A 872 11.83 8.19 -35.67
CA TYR A 872 10.42 8.51 -35.50
C TYR A 872 9.63 8.28 -36.78
N GLU A 873 8.33 8.07 -36.57
CA GLU A 873 7.32 7.99 -37.61
C GLU A 873 6.20 9.00 -37.27
N CYS A 874 5.61 9.62 -38.30
CA CYS A 874 4.51 10.57 -38.11
C CYS A 874 3.17 9.93 -38.51
N ASP A 875 2.15 10.03 -37.65
CA ASP A 875 0.76 9.68 -37.99
C ASP A 875 0.06 10.91 -38.59
N CYS A 876 0.04 11.00 -39.92
CA CYS A 876 -0.41 12.18 -40.68
C CYS A 876 -1.94 12.28 -40.78
N PRO A 877 -2.53 13.48 -40.61
CA PRO A 877 -3.95 13.72 -40.83
C PRO A 877 -4.33 13.63 -42.32
N LEU A 878 -5.61 13.41 -42.59
CA LEU A 878 -6.16 13.37 -43.94
C LEU A 878 -5.78 14.62 -44.75
N GLY A 879 -5.38 14.42 -46.00
CA GLY A 879 -4.87 15.48 -46.89
C GLY A 879 -3.37 15.77 -46.77
N TYR A 880 -2.62 15.07 -45.90
CA TYR A 880 -1.17 15.24 -45.75
C TYR A 880 -0.39 13.92 -45.79
N ASP A 881 0.74 13.92 -46.50
CA ASP A 881 1.66 12.79 -46.71
C ASP A 881 3.14 13.22 -46.53
N GLY A 882 4.05 12.24 -46.57
CA GLY A 882 5.49 12.40 -46.45
C GLY A 882 5.97 12.02 -45.06
N ARG A 883 7.28 11.74 -44.95
CA ARG A 883 7.93 11.31 -43.70
C ARG A 883 7.64 12.21 -42.49
N HIS A 884 7.31 13.48 -42.75
CA HIS A 884 7.06 14.53 -41.76
C HIS A 884 5.68 15.19 -41.96
N CYS A 885 4.74 14.54 -42.66
CA CYS A 885 3.45 15.10 -43.07
C CYS A 885 3.55 16.43 -43.84
N GLN A 886 4.69 16.68 -44.49
CA GLN A 886 5.06 17.96 -45.06
C GLN A 886 4.50 18.20 -46.47
N LYS A 887 3.98 17.16 -47.14
CA LYS A 887 3.34 17.27 -48.44
C LYS A 887 1.83 17.42 -48.23
N ALA A 888 1.24 18.51 -48.71
CA ALA A 888 -0.20 18.53 -48.95
C ALA A 888 -0.51 17.62 -50.15
N VAL A 889 -1.53 16.77 -50.02
CA VAL A 889 -2.01 15.93 -51.12
C VAL A 889 -2.90 16.80 -52.01
N THR A 890 -2.34 17.25 -53.14
CA THR A 890 -2.93 18.25 -54.03
C THR A 890 -3.76 17.66 -55.17
N GLU A 891 -3.62 16.37 -55.44
CA GLU A 891 -4.47 15.60 -56.34
C GLU A 891 -5.57 14.90 -55.53
N ALA A 892 -6.78 14.76 -56.10
CA ALA A 892 -7.86 14.05 -55.43
C ALA A 892 -7.52 12.56 -55.26
N ILE A 893 -7.64 12.04 -54.03
CA ILE A 893 -7.36 10.62 -53.73
C ILE A 893 -8.55 9.76 -54.19
N GLU A 894 -8.63 9.47 -55.50
CA GLU A 894 -9.70 8.64 -56.09
C GLU A 894 -9.69 7.20 -55.52
N ILE A 895 -8.51 6.67 -55.19
CA ILE A 895 -8.33 5.34 -54.63
C ILE A 895 -7.38 5.42 -53.41
N PRO A 896 -7.91 5.36 -52.17
CA PRO A 896 -7.06 5.37 -50.99
C PRO A 896 -6.29 4.07 -50.79
N GLN A 897 -5.01 4.24 -50.42
CA GLN A 897 -4.11 3.22 -49.91
C GLN A 897 -4.10 3.25 -48.38
N PHE A 898 -4.02 2.07 -47.78
CA PHE A 898 -3.96 1.83 -46.35
C PHE A 898 -2.71 1.03 -46.01
N ILE A 899 -2.00 1.43 -44.95
CA ILE A 899 -0.74 0.82 -44.49
C ILE A 899 -0.89 0.10 -43.14
N GLY A 900 -2.03 -0.58 -42.93
CA GLY A 900 -2.32 -1.37 -41.72
C GLY A 900 -2.68 -0.54 -40.47
N ARG A 901 -2.11 0.67 -40.34
CA ARG A 901 -2.49 1.69 -39.33
C ARG A 901 -3.33 2.85 -39.88
N SER A 902 -3.67 2.79 -41.17
CA SER A 902 -4.51 3.82 -41.81
C SER A 902 -5.99 3.57 -41.54
N TYR A 903 -6.79 4.63 -41.54
CA TYR A 903 -8.25 4.52 -41.48
C TYR A 903 -8.94 5.74 -42.07
N LEU A 904 -10.19 5.55 -42.49
CA LEU A 904 -11.16 6.61 -42.82
C LEU A 904 -12.41 6.44 -41.96
N THR A 905 -12.97 7.54 -41.48
CA THR A 905 -14.15 7.57 -40.60
C THR A 905 -15.31 8.34 -41.25
N TYR A 906 -16.53 7.89 -40.98
CA TYR A 906 -17.75 8.51 -41.50
C TYR A 906 -18.84 8.49 -40.41
N ASP A 907 -19.32 9.65 -40.02
CA ASP A 907 -20.40 9.85 -39.04
C ASP A 907 -21.68 10.47 -39.63
N ASN A 908 -21.64 10.88 -40.91
CA ASN A 908 -22.78 11.43 -41.64
C ASN A 908 -24.01 10.51 -41.52
N SER A 909 -25.11 11.08 -41.01
CA SER A 909 -26.32 10.33 -40.68
C SER A 909 -26.91 9.52 -41.85
N ASP A 910 -26.71 9.94 -43.10
CA ASP A 910 -27.25 9.24 -44.28
C ASP A 910 -26.40 8.04 -44.73
N ILE A 911 -25.11 8.02 -44.38
CA ILE A 911 -24.25 6.84 -44.46
C ILE A 911 -24.65 5.87 -43.34
N LEU A 912 -24.75 6.39 -42.10
CA LEU A 912 -25.06 5.60 -40.91
C LEU A 912 -26.44 4.93 -40.97
N LYS A 913 -27.48 5.60 -41.51
CA LYS A 913 -28.81 5.02 -41.71
C LYS A 913 -28.77 3.80 -42.66
N ARG A 914 -28.00 3.89 -43.76
CA ARG A 914 -27.87 2.81 -44.76
C ARG A 914 -27.12 1.59 -44.23
N MET A 915 -26.22 1.78 -43.28
CA MET A 915 -25.48 0.72 -42.58
C MET A 915 -26.15 0.22 -41.29
N SER A 916 -27.39 0.61 -41.01
CA SER A 916 -28.19 0.21 -39.84
C SER A 916 -29.50 -0.47 -40.25
N GLY A 917 -30.32 -0.89 -39.28
CA GLY A 917 -31.71 -1.27 -39.51
C GLY A 917 -31.94 -2.73 -39.91
N SER A 918 -33.00 -3.01 -40.66
CA SER A 918 -33.44 -4.38 -40.95
C SER A 918 -32.70 -5.03 -42.12
N ARG A 919 -32.15 -4.24 -43.04
CA ARG A 919 -31.48 -4.69 -44.26
C ARG A 919 -30.28 -3.80 -44.55
N THR A 920 -29.18 -4.40 -44.96
CA THR A 920 -27.92 -3.71 -45.27
C THR A 920 -27.30 -4.35 -46.50
N ALA A 921 -26.81 -3.55 -47.44
CA ALA A 921 -26.11 -4.04 -48.62
C ALA A 921 -24.87 -3.17 -48.86
N LEU A 922 -23.72 -3.81 -48.99
CA LEU A 922 -22.44 -3.17 -49.27
C LEU A 922 -21.76 -3.87 -50.45
N PHE A 923 -21.17 -3.07 -51.33
CA PHE A 923 -20.34 -3.51 -52.44
C PHE A 923 -19.05 -2.69 -52.43
N MET A 924 -17.90 -3.32 -52.59
CA MET A 924 -16.60 -2.65 -52.70
C MET A 924 -15.63 -3.47 -53.52
N ARG A 925 -14.58 -2.83 -54.03
CA ARG A 925 -13.39 -3.48 -54.56
C ARG A 925 -12.23 -3.28 -53.61
N PHE A 926 -11.38 -4.29 -53.43
CA PHE A 926 -10.15 -4.17 -52.64
C PHE A 926 -8.97 -4.87 -53.32
N LYS A 927 -7.76 -4.49 -52.92
CA LYS A 927 -6.47 -5.06 -53.35
C LYS A 927 -5.60 -5.20 -52.10
N SER A 928 -5.07 -6.38 -51.81
CA SER A 928 -4.26 -6.67 -50.61
C SER A 928 -3.08 -7.58 -50.93
N SER A 929 -1.98 -7.44 -50.19
CA SER A 929 -0.90 -8.43 -50.11
C SER A 929 -0.76 -9.07 -48.71
N ALA A 930 -1.51 -8.58 -47.72
CA ALA A 930 -1.56 -9.16 -46.38
C ALA A 930 -2.64 -10.24 -46.27
N THR A 931 -2.34 -11.29 -45.50
CA THR A 931 -3.27 -12.39 -45.14
C THR A 931 -4.41 -11.92 -44.22
N ASP A 932 -4.17 -10.86 -43.47
CA ASP A 932 -5.03 -10.38 -42.38
C ASP A 932 -5.16 -8.86 -42.46
N GLY A 933 -6.36 -8.34 -42.17
CA GLY A 933 -6.60 -6.91 -42.12
C GLY A 933 -8.08 -6.54 -42.15
N LEU A 934 -8.47 -5.60 -41.30
CA LEU A 934 -9.82 -5.05 -41.24
C LEU A 934 -10.11 -4.16 -42.46
N LEU A 935 -11.12 -4.51 -43.27
CA LEU A 935 -11.58 -3.70 -44.42
C LEU A 935 -12.68 -2.71 -44.01
N LEU A 936 -13.57 -3.10 -43.10
CA LEU A 936 -14.69 -2.29 -42.64
C LEU A 936 -15.09 -2.69 -41.22
N TRP A 937 -15.28 -1.70 -40.34
CA TRP A 937 -15.88 -1.90 -39.02
C TRP A 937 -17.02 -0.93 -38.77
N ARG A 938 -18.09 -1.42 -38.16
CA ARG A 938 -19.08 -0.58 -37.49
C ARG A 938 -19.70 -1.35 -36.33
N GLY A 939 -19.53 -0.87 -35.11
CA GLY A 939 -20.04 -1.50 -33.88
C GLY A 939 -19.77 -0.60 -32.68
N ASP A 940 -20.42 -0.89 -31.55
CA ASP A 940 -20.06 -0.25 -30.29
C ASP A 940 -18.56 -0.45 -29.99
N SER A 941 -17.92 0.58 -29.43
CA SER A 941 -16.49 0.59 -29.12
C SER A 941 -16.26 0.95 -27.65
N PRO A 942 -15.59 0.10 -26.84
CA PRO A 942 -15.21 -1.28 -27.15
C PRO A 942 -16.43 -2.20 -27.30
N MET A 943 -16.28 -3.25 -28.12
CA MET A 943 -17.33 -4.23 -28.42
C MET A 943 -17.74 -5.03 -27.16
N ARG A 944 -19.03 -5.07 -26.85
CA ARG A 944 -19.60 -5.94 -25.82
C ARG A 944 -20.07 -7.27 -26.44
N THR A 945 -20.13 -8.33 -25.65
CA THR A 945 -20.55 -9.68 -26.08
C THR A 945 -21.91 -9.71 -26.81
N ASN A 946 -22.85 -8.86 -26.38
CA ASN A 946 -24.17 -8.69 -26.98
C ASN A 946 -24.36 -7.34 -27.71
N SER A 947 -23.28 -6.61 -28.02
CA SER A 947 -23.38 -5.40 -28.85
C SER A 947 -23.64 -5.77 -30.32
N ASP A 948 -24.46 -4.94 -30.98
CA ASP A 948 -24.64 -5.00 -32.42
C ASP A 948 -23.37 -4.49 -33.11
N TYR A 949 -22.90 -5.23 -34.10
CA TYR A 949 -21.77 -4.84 -34.95
C TYR A 949 -21.88 -5.46 -36.34
N MET A 950 -21.10 -4.93 -37.27
CA MET A 950 -20.85 -5.47 -38.61
C MET A 950 -19.38 -5.25 -38.96
N SER A 951 -18.71 -6.30 -39.42
CA SER A 951 -17.32 -6.25 -39.88
C SER A 951 -17.12 -6.98 -41.22
N LEU A 952 -16.18 -6.47 -42.00
CA LEU A 952 -15.63 -7.14 -43.18
C LEU A 952 -14.10 -7.06 -43.08
N GLY A 953 -13.41 -8.15 -43.34
CA GLY A 953 -11.94 -8.16 -43.28
C GLY A 953 -11.34 -9.44 -43.82
N LEU A 954 -10.04 -9.40 -44.10
CA LEU A 954 -9.22 -10.57 -44.35
C LEU A 954 -8.77 -11.17 -43.03
N ARG A 955 -8.78 -12.50 -42.97
CA ARG A 955 -8.21 -13.28 -41.88
C ARG A 955 -7.72 -14.62 -42.42
N ASP A 956 -6.52 -15.05 -42.03
CA ASP A 956 -5.92 -16.32 -42.46
C ASP A 956 -5.92 -16.49 -44.01
N GLY A 957 -5.87 -15.36 -44.75
CA GLY A 957 -6.01 -15.28 -46.22
C GLY A 957 -7.44 -15.38 -46.77
N ALA A 958 -8.43 -15.75 -45.95
CA ALA A 958 -9.83 -15.84 -46.33
C ALA A 958 -10.58 -14.51 -46.10
N LEU A 959 -11.71 -14.33 -46.80
CA LEU A 959 -12.57 -13.15 -46.64
C LEU A 959 -13.72 -13.44 -45.67
N HIS A 960 -13.78 -12.70 -44.57
CA HIS A 960 -14.77 -12.83 -43.51
C HIS A 960 -15.73 -11.65 -43.51
N PHE A 961 -17.04 -11.92 -43.61
CA PHE A 961 -18.12 -10.98 -43.29
C PHE A 961 -18.82 -11.44 -42.01
N SER A 962 -18.84 -10.58 -40.99
CA SER A 962 -19.39 -10.89 -39.67
C SER A 962 -20.38 -9.83 -39.19
N TYR A 963 -21.37 -10.24 -38.41
CA TYR A 963 -22.27 -9.31 -37.70
C TYR A 963 -22.96 -9.98 -36.51
N ASN A 964 -23.37 -9.16 -35.54
CA ASN A 964 -24.22 -9.54 -34.40
C ASN A 964 -25.48 -8.67 -34.36
N LEU A 965 -26.59 -9.27 -33.91
CA LEU A 965 -27.90 -8.66 -33.72
C LEU A 965 -28.39 -8.94 -32.27
N GLY A 966 -27.58 -8.61 -31.28
CA GLY A 966 -27.86 -8.78 -29.85
C GLY A 966 -28.16 -10.21 -29.38
N SER A 967 -27.84 -11.23 -30.19
CA SER A 967 -28.20 -12.64 -29.97
C SER A 967 -27.05 -13.63 -30.20
N GLY A 968 -25.86 -13.13 -30.57
CA GLY A 968 -24.69 -13.91 -30.93
C GLY A 968 -24.24 -13.62 -32.38
N PRO A 969 -22.93 -13.64 -32.67
CA PRO A 969 -22.40 -13.32 -33.99
C PRO A 969 -22.64 -14.44 -35.01
N VAL A 970 -22.60 -14.07 -36.30
CA VAL A 970 -22.45 -15.01 -37.41
C VAL A 970 -21.25 -14.62 -38.26
N ASN A 971 -20.42 -15.60 -38.61
CA ASN A 971 -19.28 -15.44 -39.50
C ASN A 971 -19.58 -16.12 -40.85
N ILE A 972 -19.56 -15.36 -41.93
CA ILE A 972 -19.72 -15.86 -43.31
C ILE A 972 -18.36 -15.74 -43.99
N VAL A 973 -17.75 -16.88 -44.30
CA VAL A 973 -16.40 -16.97 -44.85
C VAL A 973 -16.43 -17.39 -46.31
N VAL A 974 -15.65 -16.72 -47.15
CA VAL A 974 -15.28 -17.19 -48.49
C VAL A 974 -13.78 -17.45 -48.50
N ASN A 975 -13.38 -18.68 -48.84
CA ASN A 975 -11.98 -19.06 -49.01
C ASN A 975 -11.57 -18.79 -50.47
N GLY A 976 -10.39 -18.21 -50.65
CA GLY A 976 -9.85 -17.81 -51.96
C GLY A 976 -8.47 -17.17 -51.78
N THR A 977 -7.81 -16.78 -52.87
CA THR A 977 -6.49 -16.12 -52.83
C THR A 977 -6.67 -14.61 -52.82
N PHE A 978 -7.08 -14.06 -51.67
CA PHE A 978 -7.46 -12.64 -51.52
C PHE A 978 -6.30 -11.69 -51.14
N ASN A 979 -5.12 -12.24 -50.96
CA ASN A 979 -3.86 -11.57 -50.63
C ASN A 979 -2.86 -11.60 -51.82
N ASP A 980 -3.35 -11.77 -53.05
CA ASP A 980 -2.53 -12.00 -54.24
C ASP A 980 -2.07 -10.72 -54.98
N GLY A 981 -2.34 -9.54 -54.40
CA GLY A 981 -2.02 -8.24 -54.98
C GLY A 981 -2.95 -7.75 -56.09
N LYS A 982 -4.05 -8.47 -56.41
CA LYS A 982 -5.00 -8.09 -57.47
C LYS A 982 -6.28 -7.46 -56.90
N TRP A 983 -7.14 -6.98 -57.80
CA TRP A 983 -8.42 -6.34 -57.46
C TRP A 983 -9.57 -7.35 -57.36
N HIS A 984 -10.06 -7.58 -56.16
CA HIS A 984 -11.22 -8.41 -55.86
C HIS A 984 -12.52 -7.59 -55.77
N ARG A 985 -13.64 -8.17 -56.19
CA ARG A 985 -14.99 -7.57 -56.09
C ARG A 985 -15.78 -8.24 -54.97
N VAL A 986 -16.15 -7.50 -53.93
CA VAL A 986 -16.91 -8.00 -52.78
C VAL A 986 -18.32 -7.45 -52.78
N LYS A 987 -19.29 -8.32 -52.52
CA LYS A 987 -20.67 -7.96 -52.21
C LYS A 987 -21.13 -8.69 -50.96
N ALA A 988 -21.42 -7.95 -49.89
CA ALA A 988 -22.05 -8.48 -48.70
C ALA A 988 -23.46 -7.88 -48.52
N VAL A 989 -24.43 -8.74 -48.24
CA VAL A 989 -25.84 -8.35 -48.08
C VAL A 989 -26.41 -9.05 -46.85
N ARG A 990 -27.16 -8.32 -46.04
CA ARG A 990 -27.90 -8.83 -44.88
C ARG A 990 -29.38 -8.42 -45.00
N ASP A 991 -30.28 -9.38 -44.83
CA ASP A 991 -31.72 -9.14 -44.69
C ASP A 991 -32.24 -9.84 -43.42
N GLY A 992 -32.56 -9.03 -42.41
CA GLY A 992 -32.80 -9.50 -41.06
C GLY A 992 -31.59 -10.24 -40.50
N GLN A 993 -31.82 -11.52 -40.20
CA GLN A 993 -30.81 -12.46 -39.71
C GLN A 993 -29.94 -13.05 -40.82
N SER A 994 -30.44 -13.10 -42.06
CA SER A 994 -29.82 -13.86 -43.14
C SER A 994 -28.79 -13.00 -43.85
N GLY A 995 -27.58 -13.52 -44.00
CA GLY A 995 -26.46 -12.86 -44.64
C GLY A 995 -25.99 -13.63 -45.87
N LYS A 996 -25.45 -12.90 -46.84
CA LYS A 996 -24.84 -13.43 -48.07
C LYS A 996 -23.57 -12.67 -48.35
N LEU A 997 -22.43 -13.36 -48.38
CA LEU A 997 -21.17 -12.87 -48.91
C LEU A 997 -20.95 -13.44 -50.31
N THR A 998 -20.37 -12.65 -51.20
CA THR A 998 -19.95 -13.08 -52.55
C THR A 998 -18.67 -12.32 -52.88
N ALA A 999 -17.64 -13.03 -53.31
CA ALA A 999 -16.35 -12.47 -53.68
C ALA A 999 -15.94 -13.05 -55.04
N ASP A 1000 -15.76 -12.17 -56.01
CA ASP A 1000 -15.54 -12.51 -57.42
C ASP A 1000 -16.43 -13.68 -57.88
N ASP A 1001 -15.82 -14.68 -58.51
CA ASP A 1001 -16.50 -15.84 -59.08
C ASP A 1001 -16.39 -17.10 -58.20
N TYR A 1002 -15.90 -16.98 -56.95
CA TYR A 1002 -15.83 -18.04 -55.92
C TYR A 1002 -17.22 -18.48 -55.40
N GLY A 1003 -18.29 -17.96 -55.99
CA GLY A 1003 -19.67 -18.21 -55.60
C GLY A 1003 -20.11 -17.44 -54.37
N ALA A 1004 -21.37 -17.65 -53.98
CA ALA A 1004 -21.94 -17.00 -52.81
C ALA A 1004 -22.01 -17.96 -51.62
N LYS A 1005 -21.66 -17.44 -50.43
CA LYS A 1005 -21.82 -18.13 -49.15
C LYS A 1005 -22.86 -17.41 -48.32
N THR A 1006 -23.68 -18.15 -47.60
CA THR A 1006 -24.79 -17.62 -46.80
C THR A 1006 -24.70 -18.11 -45.36
N GLY A 1007 -25.04 -17.24 -44.42
CA GLY A 1007 -25.16 -17.56 -43.00
C GLY A 1007 -26.43 -16.94 -42.41
N ARG A 1008 -26.72 -17.26 -41.16
CA ARG A 1008 -27.85 -16.70 -40.42
C ARG A 1008 -27.45 -16.45 -38.98
N SER A 1009 -27.72 -15.26 -38.46
CA SER A 1009 -27.47 -14.96 -37.05
C SER A 1009 -28.43 -15.73 -36.14
N PRO A 1010 -27.98 -16.17 -34.95
CA PRO A 1010 -28.83 -16.82 -33.95
C PRO A 1010 -29.94 -15.90 -33.40
N GLY A 1011 -30.82 -16.48 -32.57
CA GLY A 1011 -31.89 -15.77 -31.87
C GLY A 1011 -33.11 -15.42 -32.74
N LYS A 1012 -33.79 -14.31 -32.38
CA LYS A 1012 -35.00 -13.81 -33.07
C LYS A 1012 -34.90 -12.36 -33.57
N MET A 1013 -33.83 -11.65 -33.23
CA MET A 1013 -33.64 -10.26 -33.64
C MET A 1013 -33.32 -10.15 -35.14
N ARG A 1014 -33.77 -9.07 -35.79
CA ARG A 1014 -33.56 -8.78 -37.22
C ARG A 1014 -32.98 -7.37 -37.49
N GLN A 1015 -33.03 -6.50 -36.49
CA GLN A 1015 -32.63 -5.11 -36.57
C GLN A 1015 -31.17 -4.99 -36.13
N LEU A 1016 -30.38 -4.17 -36.82
CA LEU A 1016 -29.00 -3.83 -36.51
C LEU A 1016 -28.95 -2.40 -35.96
N ASN A 1017 -28.70 -2.26 -34.66
CA ASN A 1017 -28.87 -1.06 -33.85
C ASN A 1017 -27.51 -0.50 -33.39
N ILE A 1018 -26.57 -0.40 -34.33
CA ILE A 1018 -25.21 0.09 -34.08
C ILE A 1018 -25.19 1.60 -33.83
N ASN A 1019 -24.46 2.03 -32.80
CA ASN A 1019 -24.06 3.42 -32.57
C ASN A 1019 -22.62 3.69 -33.06
N GLY A 1020 -22.26 4.96 -33.23
CA GLY A 1020 -20.91 5.37 -33.63
C GLY A 1020 -20.65 5.35 -35.15
N PRO A 1021 -19.46 5.84 -35.54
CA PRO A 1021 -19.08 6.03 -36.94
C PRO A 1021 -18.81 4.70 -37.66
N LEU A 1022 -18.90 4.75 -38.99
CA LEU A 1022 -18.37 3.74 -39.89
C LEU A 1022 -16.85 3.94 -40.04
N TYR A 1023 -16.09 2.86 -40.01
CA TYR A 1023 -14.65 2.83 -40.27
C TYR A 1023 -14.34 2.00 -41.52
N VAL A 1024 -13.41 2.46 -42.35
CA VAL A 1024 -12.96 1.77 -43.58
C VAL A 1024 -11.42 1.68 -43.61
N GLY A 1025 -10.93 0.50 -44.03
CA GLY A 1025 -9.51 0.15 -44.17
C GLY A 1025 -8.73 -0.03 -42.86
N GLY A 1026 -9.36 0.22 -41.71
CA GLY A 1026 -8.77 0.08 -40.39
C GLY A 1026 -9.52 0.95 -39.39
N MET A 1027 -9.01 1.04 -38.16
CA MET A 1027 -9.41 2.04 -37.17
C MET A 1027 -8.30 2.21 -36.14
N ARG A 1028 -8.43 3.19 -35.25
CA ARG A 1028 -7.61 3.25 -34.04
C ARG A 1028 -7.86 2.00 -33.17
N GLU A 1029 -6.80 1.44 -32.58
CA GLU A 1029 -6.88 0.34 -31.59
C GLU A 1029 -7.72 -0.89 -32.08
N VAL A 1030 -7.46 -1.36 -33.32
CA VAL A 1030 -8.23 -2.43 -34.01
C VAL A 1030 -8.46 -3.68 -33.16
N ALA A 1031 -7.43 -4.22 -32.52
CA ALA A 1031 -7.53 -5.42 -31.70
C ALA A 1031 -8.49 -5.24 -30.50
N LEU A 1032 -8.43 -4.09 -29.83
CA LEU A 1032 -9.33 -3.73 -28.72
C LEU A 1032 -10.78 -3.61 -29.19
N HIS A 1033 -11.01 -2.92 -30.31
CA HIS A 1033 -12.36 -2.63 -30.78
C HIS A 1033 -13.03 -3.80 -31.49
N THR A 1034 -12.27 -4.72 -32.10
CA THR A 1034 -12.78 -5.95 -32.73
C THR A 1034 -12.73 -7.20 -31.84
N ASN A 1035 -12.37 -7.05 -30.55
CA ASN A 1035 -12.17 -8.16 -29.60
C ASN A 1035 -11.22 -9.25 -30.18
N ARG A 1036 -10.05 -8.81 -30.67
CA ARG A 1036 -9.03 -9.62 -31.36
C ARG A 1036 -9.55 -10.43 -32.58
N GLN A 1037 -10.67 -10.04 -33.21
CA GLN A 1037 -11.07 -10.60 -34.52
C GLN A 1037 -10.06 -10.22 -35.61
N TYR A 1038 -9.48 -9.01 -35.53
CA TYR A 1038 -8.41 -8.52 -36.40
C TYR A 1038 -7.36 -7.77 -35.56
N VAL A 1039 -6.07 -7.97 -35.86
CA VAL A 1039 -4.97 -7.30 -35.13
C VAL A 1039 -4.68 -5.91 -35.71
N GLY A 1040 -4.88 -5.71 -37.01
CA GLY A 1040 -4.64 -4.44 -37.71
C GLY A 1040 -5.64 -4.14 -38.83
N GLY A 1041 -5.49 -2.96 -39.42
CA GLY A 1041 -6.21 -2.55 -40.63
C GLY A 1041 -5.71 -3.25 -41.90
N LEU A 1042 -6.29 -2.89 -43.03
CA LEU A 1042 -5.87 -3.32 -44.36
C LEU A 1042 -4.47 -2.78 -44.69
N VAL A 1043 -3.62 -3.66 -45.24
CA VAL A 1043 -2.41 -3.28 -45.99
C VAL A 1043 -2.71 -3.48 -47.47
N GLY A 1044 -3.10 -2.41 -48.16
CA GLY A 1044 -3.75 -2.52 -49.47
C GLY A 1044 -4.51 -1.27 -49.89
N CYS A 1045 -5.49 -1.43 -50.79
CA CYS A 1045 -6.31 -0.34 -51.32
C CYS A 1045 -7.80 -0.73 -51.39
N VAL A 1046 -8.68 0.28 -51.34
CA VAL A 1046 -10.15 0.11 -51.50
C VAL A 1046 -10.65 1.07 -52.59
N SER A 1047 -11.60 0.65 -53.41
CA SER A 1047 -12.29 1.50 -54.39
C SER A 1047 -13.74 1.07 -54.62
N HIS A 1048 -14.51 1.90 -55.33
CA HIS A 1048 -15.89 1.58 -55.77
C HIS A 1048 -16.84 1.17 -54.63
N PHE A 1049 -16.78 1.86 -53.48
CA PHE A 1049 -17.62 1.54 -52.32
C PHE A 1049 -19.05 2.05 -52.52
N THR A 1050 -20.04 1.17 -52.36
CA THR A 1050 -21.46 1.46 -52.59
C THR A 1050 -22.32 0.85 -51.49
N LEU A 1051 -23.25 1.65 -50.95
CA LEU A 1051 -24.20 1.30 -49.89
C LEU A 1051 -25.63 1.23 -50.42
N SER A 1052 -26.47 0.38 -49.82
CA SER A 1052 -27.92 0.23 -50.13
C SER A 1052 -28.30 -0.02 -51.60
N THR A 1053 -27.33 -0.39 -52.44
CA THR A 1053 -27.42 -0.62 -53.90
C THR A 1053 -27.58 0.63 -54.78
N ASP A 1054 -27.75 1.82 -54.19
CA ASP A 1054 -27.99 3.09 -54.89
C ASP A 1054 -26.98 4.20 -54.54
N PHE A 1055 -26.34 4.11 -53.37
CA PHE A 1055 -25.52 5.19 -52.81
C PHE A 1055 -24.03 4.89 -52.98
N HIS A 1056 -23.39 5.50 -53.98
CA HIS A 1056 -21.94 5.49 -54.12
C HIS A 1056 -21.30 6.42 -53.09
N LEU A 1057 -20.25 5.96 -52.42
CA LEU A 1057 -19.51 6.74 -51.41
C LEU A 1057 -18.15 7.17 -51.97
N SER A 1058 -17.87 8.46 -51.98
CA SER A 1058 -16.53 8.99 -52.25
C SER A 1058 -15.67 8.78 -51.02
N LEU A 1059 -14.72 7.84 -51.10
CA LEU A 1059 -13.98 7.34 -49.94
C LEU A 1059 -13.19 8.42 -49.19
N VAL A 1060 -12.81 9.51 -49.85
CA VAL A 1060 -12.02 10.59 -49.22
C VAL A 1060 -12.80 11.90 -49.10
N GLU A 1061 -13.76 12.19 -49.99
CA GLU A 1061 -14.56 13.42 -49.92
C GLU A 1061 -15.74 13.32 -48.96
N ASP A 1062 -16.34 12.15 -48.78
CA ASP A 1062 -17.43 11.92 -47.80
C ASP A 1062 -16.91 11.58 -46.39
N ALA A 1063 -15.58 11.47 -46.21
CA ALA A 1063 -14.95 11.11 -44.95
C ALA A 1063 -14.84 12.31 -43.99
N ASN A 1064 -15.13 12.09 -42.70
CA ASN A 1064 -15.11 13.12 -41.67
C ASN A 1064 -13.72 13.30 -41.03
N ASP A 1065 -12.95 12.22 -40.92
CA ASP A 1065 -11.54 12.20 -40.49
C ASP A 1065 -10.84 10.96 -41.06
N GLY A 1066 -9.51 11.01 -41.19
CA GLY A 1066 -8.68 9.87 -41.55
C GLY A 1066 -7.21 10.07 -41.17
N LYS A 1067 -6.48 8.95 -41.08
CA LYS A 1067 -5.04 8.92 -40.78
C LYS A 1067 -4.27 8.10 -41.80
N ASN A 1068 -3.09 8.59 -42.19
CA ASN A 1068 -2.14 7.91 -43.07
C ASN A 1068 -2.76 7.40 -44.38
N ILE A 1069 -3.54 8.24 -45.06
CA ILE A 1069 -4.26 7.90 -46.30
C ILE A 1069 -3.52 8.49 -47.50
N ASN A 1070 -3.01 7.60 -48.36
CA ASN A 1070 -2.20 7.95 -49.52
C ASN A 1070 -2.91 7.52 -50.82
N THR A 1071 -2.45 7.99 -51.97
CA THR A 1071 -2.97 7.53 -53.28
C THR A 1071 -2.43 6.15 -53.63
N CYS A 1072 -3.32 5.19 -53.91
CA CYS A 1072 -2.95 3.86 -54.36
C CYS A 1072 -2.35 3.87 -55.77
N SER A 1073 -1.11 3.39 -55.91
CA SER A 1073 -0.54 3.05 -57.21
C SER A 1073 -1.31 1.88 -57.84
N ILE A 1074 -1.83 2.12 -59.05
CA ILE A 1074 -2.75 1.25 -59.81
C ILE A 1074 -2.29 -0.20 -59.90
#